data_AF-A0A945FIQ9-F1
#
_entry.id   AF-A0A945FIQ9-F1
#
_cell.length_a   1.000
_cell.length_b   1.000
_cell.length_c   1.000
_cell.angle_alpha   90.00
_cell.angle_beta   90.00
_cell.angle_gamma   90.00
#
_symmetry.space_group_name_H-M   'P 1'
#
loop_
_entity.id
_entity.type
_entity.pdbx_description
1 polymer ?
#
loop_
_entity_poly.entity_id
_entity_poly.type
_entity_poly.pdbx_seq_one_letter_code
_entity_poly.pdbx_strand_id
1 'polypeptide(L)'
;MNYFRSNRFLDTLPDWETGNPPAGALDDYLPRMRVLLARLDNPQEKFKTVIVGGTNGKGTTSSLLAALLLASDKRVGLYTSPHLHTVRERIQTLGEVTQREIWANGVTHLYEKSRDFEREGLGPFSKFEALTALAAHLFAEADIEYGIFEVGLGGRYDATNAWDSDVAALTAIQLDHMAFLGETVTEIALDKVYIARSERPLFTSAAQEKDVLNVLRTESKRRGVHLHIVDSEFEVLGDRRPKTFAQNAALSVAVGKHLLGDTLVDAVVQDVMTSSVWPGRFEVVQDTPPVVLDGAHNPDAVRLLVADLKALSDSWTFVVGVNAGHAAAGILESLAPLARHVILTRSAHPKAQDLSAFRSYLPTDMSVTEEEEGLTCLKTALTFPIVHPVCVLGSLHLVALAREVLNLPHEKDSFSEDVFLESLHCLEMACQNLDIAYTPVSDNGNVVCLRKDGRPMYFMRNKHPFNDYVSGRLAEDKGYQYELFQQGGVLIPQTMTVFNPLADRRYDRYKTHVSIDAMVEDVMTQFDLPVVLKRNRGSMAQGVYLETDVGGLRNRLQSLCEESGRMDNVLLIQAFVAGPEYRIVASQDDLLLAYEKQSDAGVMEDLNPLHQVGGVAVPVLDPQLLKDMRVLVRALNAVLDLGFYAIDVIAGADGLFVLEVNPNPICHFYNLHNGRGDFVRVYDYLLQKYVLGAIPNMPLQQTAVLSG
;
A
#
# COMPACT_ATOMS: atom_id res chain seq x y z
N MET A 1 -3.24 -5.27 17.31
CA MET A 1 -2.74 -5.60 15.94
C MET A 1 -1.42 -4.87 15.71
N ASN A 2 -0.53 -5.40 14.86
CA ASN A 2 0.60 -4.61 14.35
C ASN A 2 0.17 -3.81 13.11
N TYR A 3 1.03 -2.92 12.61
CA TYR A 3 0.72 -2.01 11.50
C TYR A 3 0.14 -2.70 10.26
N PHE A 4 0.71 -3.83 9.85
CA PHE A 4 0.26 -4.58 8.67
C PHE A 4 -1.08 -5.26 8.89
N ARG A 5 -1.31 -5.84 10.07
CA ARG A 5 -2.62 -6.41 10.42
C ARG A 5 -3.69 -5.35 10.48
N SER A 6 -3.39 -4.17 11.03
CA SER A 6 -4.32 -3.06 11.02
C SER A 6 -4.68 -2.61 9.61
N ASN A 7 -3.69 -2.52 8.70
CA ASN A 7 -3.97 -2.17 7.31
C ASN A 7 -4.77 -3.26 6.60
N ARG A 8 -4.45 -4.54 6.82
CA ARG A 8 -5.22 -5.65 6.26
C ARG A 8 -6.67 -5.60 6.72
N PHE A 9 -6.94 -5.32 7.99
CA PHE A 9 -8.30 -5.11 8.47
C PHE A 9 -8.99 -3.97 7.69
N LEU A 10 -8.35 -2.81 7.55
CA LEU A 10 -8.91 -1.70 6.76
C LEU A 10 -9.15 -2.07 5.30
N ASP A 11 -8.30 -2.90 4.70
CA ASP A 11 -8.43 -3.37 3.31
C ASP A 11 -9.56 -4.39 3.11
N THR A 12 -10.04 -5.04 4.18
CA THR A 12 -11.24 -5.90 4.09
C THR A 12 -12.56 -5.13 4.04
N LEU A 13 -12.54 -3.83 4.36
CA LEU A 13 -13.73 -3.00 4.38
C LEU A 13 -14.13 -2.54 2.97
N PRO A 14 -15.42 -2.30 2.71
CA PRO A 14 -15.86 -1.68 1.46
C PRO A 14 -15.15 -0.35 1.19
N ASP A 15 -14.70 -0.13 -0.03
CA ASP A 15 -13.92 1.04 -0.44
C ASP A 15 -14.30 1.51 -1.86
N TRP A 16 -14.80 2.75 -1.94
CA TRP A 16 -15.12 3.40 -3.21
C TRP A 16 -13.89 3.57 -4.11
N GLU A 17 -12.72 3.81 -3.53
CA GLU A 17 -11.50 4.11 -4.28
C GLU A 17 -11.04 2.89 -5.08
N THR A 18 -11.23 1.68 -4.54
CA THR A 18 -10.93 0.40 -5.22
C THR A 18 -12.08 -0.12 -6.09
N GLY A 19 -13.27 0.51 -6.01
CA GLY A 19 -14.45 0.09 -6.78
C GLY A 19 -15.31 -0.97 -6.08
N ASN A 20 -15.16 -1.14 -4.77
CA ASN A 20 -15.98 -1.99 -3.92
C ASN A 20 -16.86 -1.13 -2.99
N PRO A 21 -17.91 -0.43 -3.50
CA PRO A 21 -18.68 0.48 -2.69
C PRO A 21 -19.46 -0.23 -1.57
N PRO A 22 -19.70 0.45 -0.42
CA PRO A 22 -20.57 -0.07 0.64
C PRO A 22 -21.97 -0.38 0.14
N ALA A 23 -22.55 -1.50 0.60
CA ALA A 23 -23.94 -1.82 0.33
C ALA A 23 -24.89 -0.96 1.17
N GLY A 24 -26.05 -0.60 0.61
CA GLY A 24 -27.10 0.15 1.30
C GLY A 24 -27.46 1.48 0.62
N ALA A 25 -28.34 2.26 1.25
CA ALA A 25 -28.71 3.58 0.75
C ALA A 25 -27.69 4.64 1.20
N LEU A 26 -27.55 5.72 0.42
CA LEU A 26 -26.70 6.86 0.81
C LEU A 26 -27.13 7.49 2.13
N ASP A 27 -28.42 7.46 2.44
CA ASP A 27 -28.97 7.98 3.70
C ASP A 27 -28.48 7.19 4.94
N ASP A 28 -27.97 5.96 4.77
CA ASP A 28 -27.46 5.13 5.86
C ASP A 28 -26.03 5.52 6.30
N TYR A 29 -25.28 6.27 5.49
CA TYR A 29 -23.86 6.59 5.75
C TYR A 29 -23.66 7.42 7.01
N LEU A 30 -24.38 8.53 7.17
CA LEU A 30 -24.24 9.36 8.38
C LEU A 30 -24.71 8.65 9.66
N PRO A 31 -25.88 7.96 9.69
CA PRO A 31 -26.26 7.12 10.82
C PRO A 31 -25.18 6.09 11.19
N ARG A 32 -24.63 5.38 10.21
CA ARG A 32 -23.59 4.38 10.42
C ARG A 32 -22.34 4.99 11.05
N MET A 33 -21.88 6.10 10.50
CA MET A 33 -20.74 6.84 11.03
C MET A 33 -20.97 7.35 12.46
N ARG A 34 -22.17 7.86 12.77
CA ARG A 34 -22.52 8.31 14.14
C ARG A 34 -22.49 7.17 15.15
N VAL A 35 -22.99 5.99 14.79
CA VAL A 35 -22.92 4.80 15.65
C VAL A 35 -21.48 4.37 15.87
N LEU A 36 -20.65 4.42 14.83
CA LEU A 36 -19.22 4.11 14.94
C LEU A 36 -18.50 5.07 15.88
N LEU A 37 -18.75 6.39 15.77
CA LEU A 37 -18.21 7.40 16.68
C LEU A 37 -18.71 7.21 18.11
N ALA A 38 -19.98 6.87 18.30
CA ALA A 38 -20.55 6.61 19.63
C ALA A 38 -19.86 5.42 20.31
N ARG A 39 -19.54 4.35 19.56
CA ARG A 39 -18.78 3.19 20.08
C ARG A 39 -17.33 3.54 20.48
N LEU A 40 -16.78 4.60 19.88
CA LEU A 40 -15.46 5.17 20.22
C LEU A 40 -15.54 6.25 21.31
N ASP A 41 -16.69 6.36 22.00
CA ASP A 41 -16.91 7.34 23.06
C ASP A 41 -16.85 8.81 22.56
N ASN A 42 -17.37 9.04 21.34
CA ASN A 42 -17.51 10.35 20.69
C ASN A 42 -16.24 11.20 20.68
N PRO A 43 -15.13 10.71 20.11
CA PRO A 43 -13.84 11.39 20.18
C PRO A 43 -13.84 12.78 19.50
N GLN A 44 -14.70 12.98 18.49
CA GLN A 44 -14.86 14.23 17.76
C GLN A 44 -15.32 15.41 18.64
N GLU A 45 -15.88 15.16 19.82
CA GLU A 45 -16.36 16.20 20.74
C GLU A 45 -15.24 16.82 21.59
N LYS A 46 -14.02 16.27 21.54
CA LYS A 46 -12.89 16.69 22.39
C LYS A 46 -12.07 17.86 21.83
N PHE A 47 -12.34 18.29 20.60
CA PHE A 47 -11.58 19.34 19.92
C PHE A 47 -12.47 20.18 19.01
N LYS A 48 -11.98 21.37 18.61
CA LYS A 48 -12.67 22.19 17.61
C LYS A 48 -12.49 21.58 16.23
N THR A 49 -13.54 21.60 15.43
CA THR A 49 -13.58 20.91 14.14
C THR A 49 -13.74 21.88 12.98
N VAL A 50 -12.88 21.74 11.98
CA VAL A 50 -12.98 22.47 10.71
C VAL A 50 -13.23 21.46 9.60
N ILE A 51 -14.29 21.66 8.81
CA ILE A 51 -14.58 20.82 7.65
C ILE A 51 -14.29 21.58 6.35
N VAL A 52 -13.54 20.98 5.44
CA VAL A 52 -13.12 21.59 4.18
C VAL A 52 -13.67 20.76 3.01
N GLY A 53 -14.68 21.31 2.33
CA GLY A 53 -15.29 20.74 1.14
C GLY A 53 -14.96 21.52 -0.12
N GLY A 54 -15.39 21.00 -1.27
CA GLY A 54 -15.15 21.61 -2.59
C GLY A 54 -14.88 20.57 -3.66
N THR A 55 -14.62 21.02 -4.89
CA THR A 55 -14.18 20.16 -5.99
C THR A 55 -12.66 20.12 -6.03
N ASN A 56 -12.02 21.28 -6.22
CA ASN A 56 -10.57 21.42 -6.29
C ASN A 56 -10.03 22.30 -5.14
N GLY A 57 -8.83 21.99 -4.65
CA GLY A 57 -8.14 22.79 -3.63
C GLY A 57 -8.40 22.42 -2.16
N LYS A 58 -9.21 21.38 -1.90
CA LYS A 58 -9.55 20.89 -0.55
C LYS A 58 -8.31 20.54 0.29
N GLY A 59 -7.49 19.59 -0.18
CA GLY A 59 -6.24 19.20 0.49
C GLY A 59 -5.25 20.36 0.66
N THR A 60 -5.08 21.21 -0.36
CA THR A 60 -4.20 22.40 -0.26
C THR A 60 -4.69 23.39 0.79
N THR A 61 -5.99 23.68 0.83
CA THR A 61 -6.59 24.58 1.85
C THR A 61 -6.46 23.97 3.24
N SER A 62 -6.71 22.67 3.38
CA SER A 62 -6.61 21.96 4.66
C SER A 62 -5.16 21.94 5.18
N SER A 63 -4.19 21.70 4.30
CA SER A 63 -2.75 21.72 4.61
C SER A 63 -2.27 23.12 5.00
N LEU A 64 -2.62 24.15 4.23
CA LEU A 64 -2.25 25.54 4.54
C LEU A 64 -2.86 25.98 5.87
N LEU A 65 -4.13 25.68 6.12
CA LEU A 65 -4.76 25.97 7.41
C LEU A 65 -4.05 25.24 8.56
N ALA A 66 -3.71 23.96 8.38
CA ALA A 66 -2.98 23.21 9.39
C ALA A 66 -1.62 23.86 9.70
N ALA A 67 -0.87 24.25 8.67
CA ALA A 67 0.42 24.91 8.80
C ALA A 67 0.31 26.27 9.52
N LEU A 68 -0.70 27.08 9.20
CA LEU A 68 -0.95 28.36 9.89
C LEU A 68 -1.23 28.17 11.38
N LEU A 69 -2.06 27.18 11.73
CA LEU A 69 -2.41 26.88 13.11
C LEU A 69 -1.20 26.30 13.88
N LEU A 70 -0.44 25.40 13.27
CA LEU A 70 0.78 24.82 13.86
C LEU A 70 1.85 25.89 14.10
N ALA A 71 2.09 26.77 13.13
CA ALA A 71 3.03 27.89 13.25
C ALA A 71 2.57 28.96 14.26
N SER A 72 1.32 28.88 14.72
CA SER A 72 0.75 29.69 15.81
C SER A 72 0.67 28.91 17.13
N ASP A 73 1.54 27.91 17.31
CA ASP A 73 1.68 27.06 18.49
C ASP A 73 0.39 26.33 18.91
N LYS A 74 -0.44 25.91 17.94
CA LYS A 74 -1.62 25.09 18.20
C LYS A 74 -1.36 23.62 17.96
N ARG A 75 -2.03 22.76 18.73
CA ARG A 75 -2.07 21.32 18.47
C ARG A 75 -3.10 21.02 17.40
N VAL A 76 -2.65 20.56 16.24
CA VAL A 76 -3.49 20.39 15.05
C VAL A 76 -3.49 18.94 14.58
N GLY A 77 -4.66 18.43 14.25
CA GLY A 77 -4.87 17.19 13.53
C GLY A 77 -5.34 17.48 12.12
N LEU A 78 -4.78 16.81 11.11
CA LEU A 78 -5.16 16.98 9.71
C LEU A 78 -5.57 15.63 9.11
N TYR A 79 -6.82 15.56 8.66
CA TYR A 79 -7.38 14.43 7.94
C TYR A 79 -7.60 14.78 6.46
N THR A 80 -6.92 14.08 5.53
CA THR A 80 -6.95 14.35 4.09
C THR A 80 -7.21 13.11 3.24
N SER A 81 -7.61 13.31 1.98
CA SER A 81 -7.79 12.20 1.03
C SER A 81 -7.68 12.62 -0.45
N PRO A 82 -7.29 11.70 -1.36
CA PRO A 82 -6.64 10.42 -1.07
C PRO A 82 -5.16 10.63 -0.65
N HIS A 83 -4.48 9.53 -0.33
CA HIS A 83 -3.03 9.55 -0.07
C HIS A 83 -2.22 9.39 -1.37
N LEU A 84 -0.92 9.68 -1.30
CA LEU A 84 0.02 9.56 -2.42
C LEU A 84 0.82 8.26 -2.36
N HIS A 85 1.44 7.93 -1.21
CA HIS A 85 2.23 6.70 -1.05
C HIS A 85 1.72 5.77 0.05
N THR A 86 1.39 6.28 1.24
CA THR A 86 0.85 5.48 2.37
C THR A 86 -0.50 5.98 2.85
N VAL A 87 -1.38 5.05 3.25
CA VAL A 87 -2.67 5.41 3.87
C VAL A 87 -2.49 6.26 5.14
N ARG A 88 -1.33 6.19 5.81
CA ARG A 88 -1.02 7.02 6.99
C ARG A 88 -0.95 8.51 6.66
N GLU A 89 -0.61 8.91 5.43
CA GLU A 89 -0.58 10.31 5.01
C GLU A 89 -1.93 11.01 5.21
N ARG A 90 -3.01 10.23 5.18
CA ARG A 90 -4.36 10.74 5.44
C ARG A 90 -4.54 11.27 6.85
N ILE A 91 -3.74 10.85 7.83
CA ILE A 91 -3.89 11.25 9.23
C ILE A 91 -2.55 11.80 9.72
N GLN A 92 -2.48 13.12 9.89
CA GLN A 92 -1.34 13.79 10.49
C GLN A 92 -1.73 14.32 11.87
N THR A 93 -0.84 14.12 12.85
CA THR A 93 -0.97 14.64 14.22
C THR A 93 0.21 15.54 14.50
N LEU A 94 -0.05 16.78 14.94
CA LEU A 94 1.00 17.75 15.26
C LEU A 94 1.95 18.04 14.07
N GLY A 95 1.41 18.02 12.84
CA GLY A 95 2.15 18.28 11.61
C GLY A 95 2.90 17.09 11.02
N GLU A 96 2.87 15.94 11.69
CA GLU A 96 3.61 14.74 11.26
C GLU A 96 2.65 13.61 10.87
N VAL A 97 3.04 12.81 9.88
CA VAL A 97 2.33 11.58 9.53
C VAL A 97 2.30 10.65 10.73
N THR A 98 1.12 10.09 11.04
CA THR A 98 0.94 9.21 12.21
C THR A 98 1.95 8.07 12.20
N GLN A 99 2.62 7.83 13.34
CA GLN A 99 3.58 6.73 13.49
C GLN A 99 2.89 5.36 13.41
N ARG A 100 3.61 4.34 12.93
CA ARG A 100 3.05 2.99 12.69
C ARG A 100 2.47 2.35 13.94
N GLU A 101 3.10 2.54 15.09
CA GLU A 101 2.67 2.01 16.38
C GLU A 101 1.37 2.65 16.84
N ILE A 102 1.29 4.00 16.75
CA ILE A 102 0.09 4.78 17.09
C ILE A 102 -1.06 4.38 16.17
N TRP A 103 -0.79 4.28 14.86
CA TRP A 103 -1.76 3.80 13.87
C TRP A 103 -2.27 2.40 14.21
N ALA A 104 -1.37 1.45 14.45
CA ALA A 104 -1.72 0.07 14.75
C ALA A 104 -2.57 -0.03 16.01
N ASN A 105 -2.23 0.73 17.06
CA ASN A 105 -2.99 0.78 18.30
C ASN A 105 -4.38 1.39 18.07
N GLY A 106 -4.48 2.52 17.36
CA GLY A 106 -5.76 3.16 17.05
C GLY A 106 -6.68 2.28 16.21
N VAL A 107 -6.15 1.59 15.20
CA VAL A 107 -6.94 0.64 14.40
C VAL A 107 -7.34 -0.59 15.20
N THR A 108 -6.48 -1.05 16.13
CA THR A 108 -6.84 -2.12 17.07
C THR A 108 -8.01 -1.71 17.94
N HIS A 109 -7.96 -0.51 18.49
CA HIS A 109 -9.04 0.04 19.29
C HIS A 109 -10.33 0.15 18.47
N LEU A 110 -10.25 0.67 17.25
CA LEU A 110 -11.38 0.73 16.31
C LEU A 110 -11.97 -0.65 16.06
N TYR A 111 -11.13 -1.65 15.75
CA TYR A 111 -11.57 -3.03 15.53
C TYR A 111 -12.30 -3.60 16.76
N GLU A 112 -11.75 -3.42 17.96
CA GLU A 112 -12.35 -3.91 19.20
C GLU A 112 -13.71 -3.26 19.48
N LYS A 113 -13.82 -1.94 19.29
CA LYS A 113 -15.06 -1.17 19.51
C LYS A 113 -16.11 -1.40 18.42
N SER A 114 -15.69 -1.78 17.22
CA SER A 114 -16.57 -2.09 16.10
C SER A 114 -16.94 -3.58 15.98
N ARG A 115 -16.57 -4.43 16.95
CA ARG A 115 -17.02 -5.84 16.97
C ARG A 115 -18.54 -5.94 16.94
N ASP A 116 -19.05 -6.91 16.18
CA ASP A 116 -20.49 -7.14 15.99
C ASP A 116 -21.26 -5.91 15.47
N PHE A 117 -20.61 -5.01 14.71
CA PHE A 117 -21.26 -3.81 14.16
C PHE A 117 -22.47 -4.13 13.27
N GLU A 118 -22.48 -5.30 12.62
CA GLU A 118 -23.62 -5.76 11.81
C GLU A 118 -24.95 -5.81 12.59
N ARG A 119 -24.89 -5.98 13.92
CA ARG A 119 -26.09 -5.98 14.78
C ARG A 119 -26.80 -4.62 14.84
N GLU A 120 -26.15 -3.55 14.42
CA GLU A 120 -26.74 -2.21 14.34
C GLU A 120 -27.76 -2.11 13.19
N GLY A 121 -27.82 -3.08 12.28
CA GLY A 121 -28.78 -3.10 11.18
C GLY A 121 -28.51 -2.06 10.08
N LEU A 122 -27.34 -1.42 10.10
CA LEU A 122 -26.91 -0.41 9.13
C LEU A 122 -25.92 -0.95 8.09
N GLY A 123 -25.67 -2.27 8.06
CA GLY A 123 -24.66 -2.89 7.21
C GLY A 123 -23.21 -2.59 7.64
N PRO A 124 -22.20 -3.12 6.93
CA PRO A 124 -20.80 -2.88 7.24
C PRO A 124 -20.42 -1.42 6.97
N PHE A 125 -19.52 -0.87 7.78
CA PHE A 125 -18.91 0.44 7.51
C PHE A 125 -17.76 0.32 6.51
N SER A 126 -17.60 1.39 5.73
CA SER A 126 -16.58 1.55 4.72
C SER A 126 -15.20 1.83 5.30
N LYS A 127 -14.16 1.62 4.49
CA LYS A 127 -12.80 2.05 4.81
C LYS A 127 -12.70 3.55 5.06
N PHE A 128 -13.47 4.36 4.33
CA PHE A 128 -13.49 5.82 4.53
C PHE A 128 -14.13 6.22 5.87
N GLU A 129 -15.25 5.61 6.24
CA GLU A 129 -15.87 5.79 7.58
C GLU A 129 -14.92 5.33 8.70
N ALA A 130 -14.27 4.18 8.53
CA ALA A 130 -13.27 3.68 9.47
C ALA A 130 -12.09 4.64 9.65
N LEU A 131 -11.53 5.15 8.56
CA LEU A 131 -10.42 6.10 8.59
C LEU A 131 -10.82 7.46 9.18
N THR A 132 -12.03 7.93 8.91
CA THR A 132 -12.56 9.17 9.50
C THR A 132 -12.72 9.02 11.02
N ALA A 133 -13.25 7.88 11.47
CA ALA A 133 -13.44 7.59 12.89
C ALA A 133 -12.10 7.40 13.61
N LEU A 134 -11.15 6.71 12.96
CA LEU A 134 -9.77 6.57 13.41
C LEU A 134 -9.10 7.93 13.56
N ALA A 135 -9.22 8.84 12.58
CA ALA A 135 -8.64 10.17 12.65
C ALA A 135 -9.18 10.94 13.87
N ALA A 136 -10.50 10.95 14.07
CA ALA A 136 -11.09 11.58 15.24
C ALA A 136 -10.58 10.97 16.56
N HIS A 137 -10.48 9.64 16.64
CA HIS A 137 -9.93 8.95 17.81
C HIS A 137 -8.47 9.32 18.07
N LEU A 138 -7.62 9.31 17.05
CA LEU A 138 -6.20 9.64 17.20
C LEU A 138 -5.99 11.13 17.55
N PHE A 139 -6.82 12.03 17.04
CA PHE A 139 -6.78 13.44 17.42
C PHE A 139 -7.17 13.64 18.89
N ALA A 140 -8.18 12.90 19.36
CA ALA A 140 -8.56 12.90 20.77
C ALA A 140 -7.44 12.38 21.68
N GLU A 141 -6.76 11.28 21.31
CA GLU A 141 -5.65 10.71 22.09
C GLU A 141 -4.40 11.60 22.09
N ALA A 142 -4.17 12.35 21.01
CA ALA A 142 -3.07 13.31 20.90
C ALA A 142 -3.41 14.70 21.49
N ASP A 143 -4.54 14.83 22.19
CA ASP A 143 -5.06 16.09 22.75
C ASP A 143 -5.06 17.25 21.72
N ILE A 144 -5.44 16.98 20.48
CA ILE A 144 -5.53 18.01 19.44
C ILE A 144 -6.50 19.13 19.87
N GLU A 145 -6.19 20.39 19.53
CA GLU A 145 -7.08 21.53 19.76
C GLU A 145 -7.98 21.80 18.55
N TYR A 146 -7.44 21.63 17.34
CA TYR A 146 -8.13 21.85 16.07
C TYR A 146 -7.97 20.64 15.15
N GLY A 147 -9.06 19.91 14.93
CA GLY A 147 -9.13 18.83 13.95
C GLY A 147 -9.66 19.36 12.61
N ILE A 148 -8.85 19.28 11.56
CA ILE A 148 -9.20 19.69 10.20
C ILE A 148 -9.55 18.43 9.40
N PHE A 149 -10.74 18.39 8.83
CA PHE A 149 -11.27 17.26 8.07
C PHE A 149 -11.57 17.66 6.63
N GLU A 150 -10.80 17.10 5.69
CA GLU A 150 -11.09 17.18 4.28
C GLU A 150 -12.26 16.25 3.93
N VAL A 151 -13.27 16.79 3.26
CA VAL A 151 -14.38 16.00 2.70
C VAL A 151 -13.85 15.08 1.60
N GLY A 152 -14.22 13.81 1.62
CA GLY A 152 -13.85 12.84 0.58
C GLY A 152 -14.63 13.07 -0.72
N LEU A 153 -15.95 12.94 -0.67
CA LEU A 153 -16.83 13.10 -1.83
C LEU A 153 -18.11 13.87 -1.49
N GLY A 154 -18.49 14.80 -2.37
CA GLY A 154 -19.69 15.61 -2.19
C GLY A 154 -19.58 16.51 -0.97
N GLY A 155 -20.51 16.35 -0.04
CA GLY A 155 -20.49 16.90 1.31
C GLY A 155 -21.68 16.41 2.16
N ARG A 156 -22.87 16.27 1.57
CA ARG A 156 -24.10 15.94 2.33
C ARG A 156 -24.03 14.62 3.08
N TYR A 157 -23.51 13.57 2.44
CA TYR A 157 -23.47 12.20 2.97
C TYR A 157 -22.05 11.73 3.33
N ASP A 158 -21.06 12.62 3.25
CA ASP A 158 -19.67 12.29 3.54
C ASP A 158 -19.47 11.95 5.02
N ALA A 159 -18.60 10.99 5.34
CA ALA A 159 -18.38 10.55 6.72
C ALA A 159 -17.91 11.69 7.64
N THR A 160 -17.17 12.67 7.10
CA THR A 160 -16.73 13.86 7.86
C THR A 160 -17.90 14.78 8.25
N ASN A 161 -19.05 14.63 7.61
CA ASN A 161 -20.26 15.41 7.87
C ASN A 161 -21.17 14.77 8.95
N ALA A 162 -20.69 13.74 9.67
CA ALA A 162 -21.49 12.99 10.65
C ALA A 162 -21.75 13.76 11.97
N TRP A 163 -20.94 14.77 12.29
CA TRP A 163 -21.09 15.65 13.44
C TRP A 163 -21.22 17.12 13.02
N ASP A 164 -21.52 18.01 13.97
CA ASP A 164 -21.61 19.43 13.69
C ASP A 164 -20.23 20.09 13.79
N SER A 165 -19.65 20.48 12.65
CA SER A 165 -18.34 21.14 12.58
C SER A 165 -18.41 22.62 12.98
N ASP A 166 -17.42 23.12 13.72
CA ASP A 166 -17.39 24.50 14.23
C ASP A 166 -17.24 25.54 13.12
N VAL A 167 -16.44 25.22 12.10
CA VAL A 167 -16.21 26.05 10.92
C VAL A 167 -16.27 25.20 9.67
N ALA A 168 -16.90 25.72 8.61
CA ALA A 168 -16.88 25.11 7.29
C ALA A 168 -16.16 26.01 6.27
N ALA A 169 -15.43 25.39 5.34
CA ALA A 169 -14.86 26.06 4.19
C ALA A 169 -15.22 25.32 2.90
N LEU A 170 -15.62 26.06 1.87
CA LEU A 170 -15.83 25.56 0.52
C LEU A 170 -14.79 26.15 -0.41
N THR A 171 -13.91 25.29 -0.91
CA THR A 171 -12.99 25.59 -2.01
C THR A 171 -13.74 25.57 -3.33
N ALA A 172 -13.05 25.83 -4.45
CA ALA A 172 -13.65 25.90 -5.77
C ALA A 172 -14.59 24.71 -6.07
N ILE A 173 -15.86 25.02 -6.36
CA ILE A 173 -16.90 24.08 -6.80
C ILE A 173 -17.01 24.14 -8.31
N GLN A 174 -16.80 23.00 -8.95
CA GLN A 174 -16.83 22.76 -10.40
C GLN A 174 -17.46 21.39 -10.68
N LEU A 175 -17.72 21.09 -11.96
CA LEU A 175 -18.24 19.80 -12.39
C LEU A 175 -17.23 18.69 -12.06
N ASP A 176 -17.67 17.73 -11.25
CA ASP A 176 -16.90 16.53 -10.90
C ASP A 176 -17.85 15.48 -10.33
N HIS A 177 -17.49 14.20 -10.47
CA HIS A 177 -18.28 13.07 -9.97
C HIS A 177 -19.78 13.15 -10.31
N MET A 178 -20.11 13.57 -11.53
CA MET A 178 -21.49 13.86 -11.97
C MET A 178 -22.46 12.69 -11.79
N ALA A 179 -21.96 11.45 -11.87
CA ALA A 179 -22.75 10.24 -11.62
C ALA A 179 -23.37 10.19 -10.21
N PHE A 180 -22.84 10.97 -9.26
CA PHE A 180 -23.27 10.97 -7.85
C PHE A 180 -23.78 12.32 -7.37
N LEU A 181 -23.17 13.42 -7.82
CA LEU A 181 -23.43 14.76 -7.28
C LEU A 181 -24.41 15.61 -8.11
N GLY A 182 -24.77 15.14 -9.30
CA GLY A 182 -25.62 15.85 -10.24
C GLY A 182 -24.90 16.27 -11.53
N GLU A 183 -25.68 16.67 -12.53
CA GLU A 183 -25.17 17.02 -13.85
C GLU A 183 -24.83 18.51 -13.98
N THR A 184 -25.20 19.31 -12.96
CA THR A 184 -25.00 20.77 -12.97
C THR A 184 -24.15 21.24 -11.79
N VAL A 185 -23.40 22.33 -12.01
CA VAL A 185 -22.59 22.96 -10.94
C VAL A 185 -23.45 23.44 -9.76
N THR A 186 -24.73 23.76 -10.02
CA THR A 186 -25.69 24.15 -8.99
C THR A 186 -26.13 22.98 -8.11
N GLU A 187 -26.34 21.79 -8.68
CA GLU A 187 -26.65 20.58 -7.89
C GLU A 187 -25.47 20.18 -7.01
N ILE A 188 -24.25 20.24 -7.56
CA ILE A 188 -23.02 20.00 -6.82
C ILE A 188 -22.86 21.01 -5.68
N ALA A 189 -23.14 22.29 -5.93
CA ALA A 189 -23.12 23.32 -4.89
C ALA A 189 -24.19 23.08 -3.81
N LEU A 190 -25.38 22.62 -4.19
CA LEU A 190 -26.45 22.23 -3.26
C LEU A 190 -26.04 21.06 -2.38
N ASP A 191 -25.31 20.07 -2.89
CA ASP A 191 -24.81 18.98 -2.06
C ASP A 191 -23.73 19.46 -1.09
N LYS A 192 -22.76 20.24 -1.59
CA LYS A 192 -21.60 20.69 -0.82
C LYS A 192 -21.95 21.66 0.32
N VAL A 193 -22.96 22.51 0.16
CA VAL A 193 -23.36 23.45 1.22
C VAL A 193 -23.92 22.75 2.48
N TYR A 194 -24.27 21.45 2.40
CA TYR A 194 -24.75 20.68 3.55
C TYR A 194 -23.69 20.46 4.63
N ILE A 195 -22.41 20.70 4.34
CA ILE A 195 -21.36 20.66 5.38
C ILE A 195 -21.48 21.83 6.37
N ALA A 196 -22.14 22.92 5.97
CA ALA A 196 -22.35 24.07 6.84
C ALA A 196 -23.44 23.83 7.88
N ARG A 197 -23.27 24.45 9.05
CA ARG A 197 -24.17 24.33 10.20
C ARG A 197 -24.81 25.66 10.55
N SER A 198 -26.06 25.61 11.03
CA SER A 198 -26.80 26.81 11.46
C SER A 198 -26.01 27.57 12.53
N GLU A 199 -26.03 28.90 12.46
CA GLU A 199 -25.31 29.83 13.35
C GLU A 199 -23.77 29.69 13.34
N ARG A 200 -23.22 28.88 12.43
CA ARG A 200 -21.77 28.67 12.29
C ARG A 200 -21.25 29.29 10.98
N PRO A 201 -19.98 29.71 10.95
CA PRO A 201 -19.40 30.35 9.78
C PRO A 201 -19.13 29.34 8.66
N LEU A 202 -19.44 29.78 7.45
CA LEU A 202 -19.06 29.13 6.20
C LEU A 202 -18.20 30.10 5.39
N PHE A 203 -16.98 29.71 5.05
CA PHE A 203 -16.08 30.49 4.20
C PHE A 203 -16.08 29.94 2.77
N THR A 204 -16.09 30.82 1.77
CA THR A 204 -15.93 30.44 0.36
C THR A 204 -15.15 31.51 -0.39
N SER A 205 -14.51 31.14 -1.50
CA SER A 205 -13.83 32.12 -2.36
C SER A 205 -14.82 32.98 -3.16
N ALA A 206 -14.52 34.27 -3.32
CA ALA A 206 -15.18 35.18 -4.24
C ALA A 206 -14.98 34.82 -5.72
N ALA A 207 -13.95 34.02 -6.02
CA ALA A 207 -13.63 33.56 -7.38
C ALA A 207 -14.56 32.43 -7.89
N GLN A 208 -15.50 31.98 -7.07
CA GLN A 208 -16.55 31.04 -7.46
C GLN A 208 -17.38 31.56 -8.64
N GLU A 209 -17.87 30.63 -9.47
CA GLU A 209 -18.88 30.95 -10.48
C GLU A 209 -20.11 31.63 -9.86
N LYS A 210 -20.72 32.55 -10.62
CA LYS A 210 -21.85 33.37 -10.15
C LYS A 210 -23.03 32.51 -9.69
N ASP A 211 -23.34 31.44 -10.43
CA ASP A 211 -24.46 30.57 -10.11
C ASP A 211 -24.20 29.76 -8.83
N VAL A 212 -22.95 29.33 -8.61
CA VAL A 212 -22.56 28.72 -7.33
C VAL A 212 -22.71 29.71 -6.18
N LEU A 213 -22.20 30.94 -6.32
CA LEU A 213 -22.34 31.96 -5.28
C LEU A 213 -23.82 32.27 -4.96
N ASN A 214 -24.68 32.25 -5.98
CA ASN A 214 -26.12 32.45 -5.79
C ASN A 214 -26.77 31.30 -5.01
N VAL A 215 -26.40 30.05 -5.32
CA VAL A 215 -26.84 28.87 -4.55
C VAL A 215 -26.35 28.97 -3.10
N LEU A 216 -25.06 29.23 -2.89
CA LEU A 216 -24.49 29.34 -1.55
C LEU A 216 -25.15 30.45 -0.73
N ARG A 217 -25.40 31.63 -1.31
CA ARG A 217 -26.11 32.74 -0.63
C ARG A 217 -27.55 32.36 -0.27
N THR A 218 -28.26 31.71 -1.18
CA THR A 218 -29.67 31.33 -0.98
C THR A 218 -29.80 30.28 0.10
N GLU A 219 -29.01 29.20 0.00
CA GLU A 219 -29.04 28.11 0.96
C GLU A 219 -28.49 28.52 2.32
N SER A 220 -27.45 29.35 2.38
CA SER A 220 -26.94 29.85 3.65
C SER A 220 -28.00 30.67 4.38
N LYS A 221 -28.72 31.56 3.68
CA LYS A 221 -29.85 32.30 4.27
C LYS A 221 -30.96 31.38 4.74
N ARG A 222 -31.34 30.37 3.94
CA ARG A 222 -32.39 29.41 4.27
C ARG A 222 -32.05 28.58 5.52
N ARG A 223 -30.76 28.31 5.73
CA ARG A 223 -30.23 27.44 6.80
C ARG A 223 -29.71 28.20 8.03
N GLY A 224 -29.75 29.53 8.04
CA GLY A 224 -29.18 30.34 9.12
C GLY A 224 -27.65 30.25 9.22
N VAL A 225 -26.95 30.06 8.10
CA VAL A 225 -25.48 29.94 8.05
C VAL A 225 -24.84 31.32 7.83
N HIS A 226 -23.76 31.61 8.55
CA HIS A 226 -23.01 32.86 8.39
C HIS A 226 -22.02 32.72 7.22
N LEU A 227 -22.45 33.11 6.01
CA LEU A 227 -21.62 33.02 4.81
C LEU A 227 -20.61 34.19 4.72
N HIS A 228 -19.33 33.84 4.70
CA HIS A 228 -18.20 34.74 4.46
C HIS A 228 -17.63 34.47 3.07
N ILE A 229 -17.68 35.49 2.20
CA ILE A 229 -17.10 35.44 0.85
C ILE A 229 -15.73 36.13 0.92
N VAL A 230 -14.68 35.39 0.60
CA VAL A 230 -13.28 35.80 0.77
C VAL A 230 -12.70 36.21 -0.58
N ASP A 231 -12.17 37.43 -0.67
CA ASP A 231 -11.50 37.91 -1.87
C ASP A 231 -10.22 37.11 -2.16
N SER A 232 -9.94 36.87 -3.44
CA SER A 232 -8.85 36.01 -3.90
C SER A 232 -7.50 36.73 -4.02
N GLU A 233 -7.42 38.01 -3.68
CA GLU A 233 -6.19 38.79 -3.78
C GLU A 233 -5.27 38.46 -2.61
N PHE A 234 -4.29 37.59 -2.89
CA PHE A 234 -3.22 37.26 -1.99
C PHE A 234 -1.90 37.36 -2.77
N GLU A 235 -1.21 38.50 -2.64
CA GLU A 235 0.11 38.69 -3.28
C GLU A 235 1.17 37.93 -2.49
N VAL A 236 1.57 36.76 -3.00
CA VAL A 236 2.81 36.10 -2.55
C VAL A 236 3.96 36.73 -3.31
N LEU A 237 4.70 37.63 -2.66
CA LEU A 237 5.84 38.33 -3.28
C LEU A 237 6.89 37.35 -3.81
N GLY A 238 7.17 37.43 -5.12
CA GLY A 238 8.30 36.74 -5.76
C GLY A 238 8.12 35.24 -6.02
N ASP A 239 6.93 34.69 -5.82
CA ASP A 239 6.72 33.24 -5.87
C ASP A 239 6.08 32.75 -7.19
N ARG A 240 6.53 31.57 -7.66
CA ARG A 240 6.11 30.91 -8.92
C ARG A 240 4.89 30.00 -8.73
N ARG A 241 4.02 30.35 -7.78
CA ARG A 241 2.88 29.52 -7.37
C ARG A 241 1.72 29.62 -8.37
N PRO A 242 0.89 28.57 -8.46
CA PRO A 242 -0.28 28.59 -9.32
C PRO A 242 -1.33 29.57 -8.77
N LYS A 243 -2.18 30.14 -9.63
CA LYS A 243 -3.25 31.06 -9.20
C LYS A 243 -4.21 30.42 -8.21
N THR A 244 -4.45 29.12 -8.37
CA THR A 244 -5.28 28.32 -7.46
C THR A 244 -4.69 28.27 -6.04
N PHE A 245 -3.37 28.36 -5.88
CA PHE A 245 -2.72 28.45 -4.57
C PHE A 245 -3.12 29.74 -3.85
N ALA A 246 -3.08 30.90 -4.52
CA ALA A 246 -3.45 32.18 -3.91
C ALA A 246 -4.90 32.18 -3.41
N GLN A 247 -5.82 31.54 -4.15
CA GLN A 247 -7.22 31.38 -3.74
C GLN A 247 -7.37 30.50 -2.50
N ASN A 248 -6.69 29.34 -2.49
CA ASN A 248 -6.69 28.42 -1.35
C ASN A 248 -6.02 29.06 -0.11
N ALA A 249 -4.96 29.84 -0.32
CA ALA A 249 -4.24 30.59 0.70
C ALA A 249 -5.13 31.66 1.34
N ALA A 250 -5.79 32.50 0.54
CA ALA A 250 -6.71 33.52 1.03
C ALA A 250 -7.83 32.90 1.89
N LEU A 251 -8.41 31.79 1.41
CA LEU A 251 -9.44 31.06 2.14
C LEU A 251 -8.90 30.49 3.48
N SER A 252 -7.72 29.87 3.46
CA SER A 252 -7.07 29.33 4.66
C SER A 252 -6.75 30.41 5.68
N VAL A 253 -6.28 31.58 5.24
CA VAL A 253 -6.00 32.74 6.11
C VAL A 253 -7.27 33.29 6.70
N ALA A 254 -8.36 33.41 5.93
CA ALA A 254 -9.64 33.89 6.45
C ALA A 254 -10.17 32.97 7.56
N VAL A 255 -10.11 31.65 7.36
CA VAL A 255 -10.48 30.66 8.38
C VAL A 255 -9.53 30.73 9.58
N GLY A 256 -8.21 30.80 9.35
CA GLY A 256 -7.22 30.93 10.42
C GLY A 256 -7.42 32.19 11.27
N LYS A 257 -7.69 33.34 10.64
CA LYS A 257 -8.00 34.61 11.33
C LYS A 257 -9.30 34.51 12.12
N HIS A 258 -10.30 33.80 11.62
CA HIS A 258 -11.52 33.55 12.39
C HIS A 258 -11.26 32.71 13.65
N LEU A 259 -10.40 31.69 13.55
CA LEU A 259 -10.10 30.80 14.67
C LEU A 259 -9.17 31.42 15.72
N LEU A 260 -8.19 32.21 15.27
CA LEU A 260 -7.07 32.68 16.09
C LEU A 260 -7.10 34.18 16.43
N GLY A 261 -7.90 34.97 15.70
CA GLY A 261 -7.89 36.44 15.81
C GLY A 261 -6.48 37.00 15.61
N ASP A 262 -6.08 37.93 16.49
CA ASP A 262 -4.78 38.61 16.45
C ASP A 262 -3.58 37.68 16.73
N THR A 263 -3.82 36.43 17.15
CA THR A 263 -2.75 35.44 17.34
C THR A 263 -2.12 35.03 16.00
N LEU A 264 -2.89 35.06 14.90
CA LEU A 264 -2.37 34.77 13.57
C LEU A 264 -1.74 36.04 12.97
N VAL A 265 -0.47 36.25 13.27
CA VAL A 265 0.28 37.42 12.82
C VAL A 265 0.69 37.31 11.35
N ASP A 266 0.78 38.45 10.66
CA ASP A 266 1.08 38.48 9.22
C ASP A 266 2.44 37.86 8.86
N ALA A 267 3.42 37.89 9.78
CA ALA A 267 4.71 37.22 9.59
C ALA A 267 4.56 35.69 9.47
N VAL A 268 3.75 35.07 10.34
CA VAL A 268 3.44 33.63 10.27
C VAL A 268 2.74 33.30 8.97
N VAL A 269 1.78 34.14 8.56
CA VAL A 269 1.09 33.99 7.29
C VAL A 269 2.08 34.02 6.13
N GLN A 270 2.99 34.99 6.08
CA GLN A 270 3.99 35.10 5.02
C GLN A 270 4.96 33.90 4.99
N ASP A 271 5.45 33.46 6.14
CA ASP A 271 6.37 32.33 6.26
C ASP A 271 5.72 31.01 5.80
N VAL A 272 4.47 30.76 6.21
CA VAL A 272 3.73 29.57 5.78
C VAL A 272 3.47 29.58 4.28
N MET A 273 3.07 30.71 3.70
CA MET A 273 2.74 30.79 2.27
C MET A 273 3.96 30.61 1.37
N THR A 274 5.14 31.03 1.83
CA THR A 274 6.38 30.87 1.07
C THR A 274 6.97 29.46 1.20
N SER A 275 6.90 28.85 2.39
CA SER A 275 7.55 27.57 2.67
C SER A 275 6.69 26.33 2.41
N SER A 276 5.35 26.45 2.40
CA SER A 276 4.46 25.29 2.31
C SER A 276 4.56 24.59 0.95
N VAL A 277 4.77 23.28 0.98
CA VAL A 277 4.74 22.41 -0.19
C VAL A 277 3.81 21.25 0.11
N TRP A 278 2.86 20.99 -0.78
CA TRP A 278 2.00 19.82 -0.69
C TRP A 278 2.35 18.84 -1.81
N PRO A 279 2.88 17.64 -1.48
CA PRO A 279 3.32 16.66 -2.47
C PRO A 279 2.28 16.40 -3.57
N GLY A 280 2.71 16.44 -4.83
CA GLY A 280 1.85 16.19 -5.98
C GLY A 280 0.71 17.19 -6.21
N ARG A 281 0.79 18.42 -5.67
CA ARG A 281 -0.08 19.56 -6.02
C ARG A 281 0.78 20.73 -6.48
N PHE A 282 0.88 20.90 -7.80
CA PHE A 282 1.77 21.84 -8.47
C PHE A 282 3.17 21.85 -7.85
N GLU A 283 3.73 20.66 -7.68
CA GLU A 283 5.00 20.50 -7.01
C GLU A 283 6.15 20.73 -7.99
N VAL A 284 6.84 21.87 -7.85
CA VAL A 284 8.01 22.21 -8.65
C VAL A 284 9.22 21.51 -8.04
N VAL A 285 9.75 20.50 -8.72
CA VAL A 285 10.84 19.64 -8.22
C VAL A 285 12.20 19.99 -8.84
N GLN A 286 12.18 20.80 -9.90
CA GLN A 286 13.36 21.39 -10.53
C GLN A 286 12.97 22.74 -11.15
N ASP A 287 13.83 23.76 -11.05
CA ASP A 287 13.55 25.11 -11.58
C ASP A 287 13.93 25.32 -13.05
N THR A 288 15.03 24.73 -13.51
CA THR A 288 15.58 25.02 -14.84
C THR A 288 16.27 23.79 -15.46
N PRO A 289 15.72 23.24 -16.56
CA PRO A 289 14.34 23.48 -17.03
C PRO A 289 13.31 23.02 -15.99
N PRO A 290 12.12 23.64 -15.92
CA PRO A 290 11.17 23.33 -14.84
C PRO A 290 10.60 21.91 -14.95
N VAL A 291 10.51 21.23 -13.82
CA VAL A 291 9.82 19.93 -13.68
C VAL A 291 8.71 20.07 -12.66
N VAL A 292 7.48 19.73 -13.05
CA VAL A 292 6.29 19.91 -12.22
C VAL A 292 5.52 18.59 -12.08
N LEU A 293 5.18 18.21 -10.85
CA LEU A 293 4.34 17.05 -10.56
C LEU A 293 2.97 17.51 -10.07
N ASP A 294 1.89 17.07 -10.72
CA ASP A 294 0.54 17.53 -10.38
C ASP A 294 -0.54 16.44 -10.50
N GLY A 295 -1.41 16.36 -9.50
CA GLY A 295 -2.50 15.40 -9.42
C GLY A 295 -3.74 15.68 -10.28
N ALA A 296 -3.72 16.70 -11.15
CA ALA A 296 -4.84 17.03 -12.02
C ALA A 296 -5.24 15.84 -12.88
N HIS A 297 -6.52 15.45 -12.78
CA HIS A 297 -7.07 14.25 -13.40
C HIS A 297 -8.45 14.48 -14.02
N ASN A 298 -8.86 15.75 -14.18
CA ASN A 298 -10.07 16.14 -14.89
C ASN A 298 -9.80 17.37 -15.77
N PRO A 299 -10.62 17.64 -16.81
CA PRO A 299 -10.34 18.69 -17.78
C PRO A 299 -10.25 20.10 -17.17
N ASP A 300 -11.09 20.43 -16.18
CA ASP A 300 -11.07 21.75 -15.53
C ASP A 300 -9.77 21.98 -14.75
N ALA A 301 -9.35 20.99 -13.97
CA ALA A 301 -8.09 21.04 -13.24
C ALA A 301 -6.89 21.16 -14.19
N VAL A 302 -6.92 20.45 -15.32
CA VAL A 302 -5.84 20.50 -16.32
C VAL A 302 -5.79 21.86 -17.03
N ARG A 303 -6.94 22.49 -17.33
CA ARG A 303 -6.97 23.85 -17.88
C ARG A 303 -6.33 24.87 -16.93
N LEU A 304 -6.61 24.76 -15.64
CA LEU A 304 -6.00 25.61 -14.62
C LEU A 304 -4.49 25.36 -14.53
N LEU A 305 -4.08 24.09 -14.47
CA LEU A 305 -2.67 23.68 -14.49
C LEU A 305 -1.94 24.26 -15.71
N VAL A 306 -2.49 24.15 -16.91
CA VAL A 306 -1.90 24.68 -18.14
C VAL A 306 -1.77 26.19 -18.10
N ALA A 307 -2.76 26.90 -17.56
CA ALA A 307 -2.66 28.35 -17.39
C ALA A 307 -1.51 28.76 -16.44
N ASP A 308 -1.28 27.97 -15.39
CA ASP A 308 -0.19 28.20 -14.43
C ASP A 308 1.19 27.80 -15.00
N LEU A 309 1.29 26.67 -15.70
CA LEU A 309 2.52 26.22 -16.37
C LEU A 309 3.01 27.20 -17.45
N LYS A 310 2.08 27.92 -18.10
CA LYS A 310 2.41 28.96 -19.10
C LYS A 310 3.27 30.08 -18.52
N ALA A 311 3.16 30.37 -17.22
CA ALA A 311 4.00 31.37 -16.57
C ALA A 311 5.47 30.91 -16.40
N LEU A 312 5.72 29.59 -16.47
CA LEU A 312 7.03 28.98 -16.28
C LEU A 312 7.72 28.65 -17.62
N SER A 313 6.96 28.20 -18.62
CA SER A 313 7.49 27.93 -19.96
C SER A 313 6.39 27.89 -21.02
N ASP A 314 6.71 28.27 -22.26
CA ASP A 314 5.82 28.21 -23.43
C ASP A 314 5.71 26.79 -24.04
N SER A 315 6.52 25.83 -23.60
CA SER A 315 6.65 24.53 -24.27
C SER A 315 7.01 23.40 -23.31
N TRP A 316 6.18 22.36 -23.27
CA TRP A 316 6.26 21.29 -22.27
C TRP A 316 6.24 19.89 -22.88
N THR A 317 6.97 18.98 -22.24
CA THR A 317 6.73 17.53 -22.36
C THR A 317 5.79 17.10 -21.24
N PHE A 318 4.66 16.48 -21.59
CA PHE A 318 3.71 15.96 -20.60
C PHE A 318 3.84 14.45 -20.49
N VAL A 319 3.99 13.93 -19.28
CA VAL A 319 3.85 12.50 -18.99
C VAL A 319 2.48 12.28 -18.37
N VAL A 320 1.63 11.51 -19.05
CA VAL A 320 0.20 11.43 -18.74
C VAL A 320 -0.21 9.98 -18.56
N GLY A 321 -0.84 9.68 -17.43
CA GLY A 321 -1.52 8.42 -17.19
C GLY A 321 -2.84 8.66 -16.49
N VAL A 322 -3.93 8.17 -17.06
CA VAL A 322 -5.30 8.47 -16.63
C VAL A 322 -6.01 7.18 -16.20
N ASN A 323 -6.79 7.27 -15.12
CA ASN A 323 -7.65 6.18 -14.66
C ASN A 323 -9.00 6.16 -15.39
N ALA A 324 -9.62 4.98 -15.49
CA ALA A 324 -10.94 4.77 -16.04
C ALA A 324 -12.00 5.52 -15.22
N GLY A 325 -12.97 6.10 -15.92
CA GLY A 325 -13.97 6.99 -15.34
C GLY A 325 -13.63 8.48 -15.43
N HIS A 326 -12.38 8.83 -15.74
CA HIS A 326 -12.00 10.22 -16.03
C HIS A 326 -12.15 10.57 -17.53
N ALA A 327 -12.38 11.85 -17.81
CA ALA A 327 -12.54 12.37 -19.17
C ALA A 327 -11.17 12.56 -19.87
N ALA A 328 -10.51 11.45 -20.20
CA ALA A 328 -9.17 11.42 -20.81
C ALA A 328 -9.06 12.30 -22.07
N ALA A 329 -10.08 12.31 -22.93
CA ALA A 329 -10.11 13.16 -24.11
C ALA A 329 -10.02 14.66 -23.76
N GLY A 330 -10.84 15.11 -22.81
CA GLY A 330 -10.83 16.50 -22.36
C GLY A 330 -9.56 16.89 -21.61
N ILE A 331 -8.90 15.94 -20.94
CA ILE A 331 -7.57 16.14 -20.33
C ILE A 331 -6.54 16.41 -21.42
N LEU A 332 -6.45 15.54 -22.42
CA LEU A 332 -5.46 15.67 -23.50
C LEU A 332 -5.69 16.93 -24.34
N GLU A 333 -6.94 17.24 -24.67
CA GLU A 333 -7.30 18.47 -25.38
C GLU A 333 -6.86 19.71 -24.59
N SER A 334 -7.02 19.70 -23.27
CA SER A 334 -6.64 20.82 -22.41
C SER A 334 -5.12 21.06 -22.36
N LEU A 335 -4.29 20.04 -22.66
CA LEU A 335 -2.82 20.16 -22.72
C LEU A 335 -2.31 20.78 -24.02
N ALA A 336 -3.09 20.72 -25.10
CA ALA A 336 -2.68 21.15 -26.44
C ALA A 336 -2.04 22.55 -26.52
N PRO A 337 -2.45 23.58 -25.75
CA PRO A 337 -1.85 24.91 -25.83
C PRO A 337 -0.36 25.00 -25.47
N LEU A 338 0.17 24.05 -24.70
CA LEU A 338 1.57 24.04 -24.25
C LEU A 338 2.33 22.76 -24.65
N ALA A 339 1.64 21.75 -25.17
CA ALA A 339 2.22 20.44 -25.45
C ALA A 339 3.15 20.49 -26.66
N ARG A 340 4.45 20.34 -26.41
CA ARG A 340 5.43 20.00 -27.44
C ARG A 340 5.46 18.51 -27.72
N HIS A 341 5.35 17.73 -26.65
CA HIS A 341 5.36 16.29 -26.70
C HIS A 341 4.51 15.73 -25.57
N VAL A 342 3.80 14.63 -25.82
CA VAL A 342 3.04 13.91 -24.80
C VAL A 342 3.53 12.46 -24.77
N ILE A 343 3.85 11.97 -23.59
CA ILE A 343 4.20 10.58 -23.34
C ILE A 343 3.03 9.96 -22.57
N LEU A 344 2.29 9.08 -23.23
CA LEU A 344 1.18 8.36 -22.62
C LEU A 344 1.70 7.10 -21.94
N THR A 345 1.25 6.87 -20.71
CA THR A 345 1.64 5.70 -19.91
C THR A 345 0.53 5.22 -18.98
N ARG A 346 0.69 4.03 -18.38
CA ARG A 346 -0.24 3.52 -17.36
C ARG A 346 0.15 4.05 -15.99
N SER A 347 -0.79 4.67 -15.28
CA SER A 347 -0.60 5.00 -13.86
C SER A 347 -0.75 3.71 -13.06
N ALA A 348 0.33 3.15 -12.50
CA ALA A 348 0.37 1.85 -11.81
C ALA A 348 -0.76 1.64 -10.77
N HIS A 349 -1.97 1.30 -11.24
CA HIS A 349 -3.23 1.26 -10.50
C HIS A 349 -4.23 0.37 -11.26
N PRO A 350 -5.12 -0.39 -10.60
CA PRO A 350 -6.05 -1.31 -11.26
C PRO A 350 -7.02 -0.63 -12.25
N LYS A 351 -7.41 0.62 -11.95
CA LYS A 351 -8.28 1.42 -12.83
C LYS A 351 -7.51 2.11 -13.96
N ALA A 352 -6.21 1.88 -14.17
CA ALA A 352 -5.48 2.55 -15.25
C ALA A 352 -6.11 2.27 -16.62
N GLN A 353 -6.37 3.30 -17.42
CA GLN A 353 -6.84 3.11 -18.80
C GLN A 353 -5.73 2.53 -19.68
N ASP A 354 -6.16 1.71 -20.64
CA ASP A 354 -5.28 1.18 -21.68
C ASP A 354 -4.88 2.27 -22.68
N LEU A 355 -3.63 2.24 -23.15
CA LEU A 355 -3.09 3.23 -24.09
C LEU A 355 -3.86 3.26 -25.42
N SER A 356 -4.37 2.11 -25.87
CA SER A 356 -5.17 2.01 -27.10
C SER A 356 -6.43 2.89 -27.08
N ALA A 357 -6.99 3.15 -25.89
CA ALA A 357 -8.17 4.00 -25.74
C ALA A 357 -7.85 5.47 -26.08
N PHE A 358 -6.62 5.92 -25.80
CA PHE A 358 -6.21 7.31 -25.99
C PHE A 358 -6.02 7.68 -27.46
N ARG A 359 -5.68 6.72 -28.33
CA ARG A 359 -5.44 6.96 -29.76
C ARG A 359 -6.60 7.64 -30.49
N SER A 360 -7.83 7.38 -30.04
CA SER A 360 -9.03 7.99 -30.62
C SER A 360 -9.23 9.47 -30.25
N TYR A 361 -8.51 9.96 -29.25
CA TYR A 361 -8.66 11.30 -28.67
C TYR A 361 -7.46 12.22 -28.91
N LEU A 362 -6.37 11.71 -29.49
CA LEU A 362 -5.17 12.47 -29.74
C LEU A 362 -5.41 13.53 -30.83
N PRO A 363 -5.15 14.81 -30.58
CA PRO A 363 -5.15 15.83 -31.63
C PRO A 363 -4.14 15.46 -32.73
N THR A 364 -4.51 15.62 -34.01
CA THR A 364 -3.70 15.17 -35.16
C THR A 364 -2.29 15.75 -35.24
N ASP A 365 -2.07 16.93 -34.65
CA ASP A 365 -0.80 17.66 -34.72
C ASP A 365 0.06 17.49 -33.44
N MET A 366 -0.41 16.71 -32.46
CA MET A 366 0.30 16.50 -31.20
C MET A 366 1.36 15.40 -31.37
N SER A 367 2.62 15.69 -31.03
CA SER A 367 3.67 14.66 -30.99
C SER A 367 3.46 13.76 -29.77
N VAL A 368 3.25 12.47 -30.01
CA VAL A 368 2.92 11.51 -28.95
C VAL A 368 3.84 10.30 -29.00
N THR A 369 4.32 9.87 -27.83
CA THR A 369 4.95 8.56 -27.62
C THR A 369 4.10 7.75 -26.65
N GLU A 370 3.99 6.45 -26.89
CA GLU A 370 3.33 5.50 -25.99
C GLU A 370 4.41 4.64 -25.31
N GLU A 371 4.38 4.58 -23.98
CA GLU A 371 5.21 3.69 -23.17
C GLU A 371 4.33 3.09 -22.07
N GLU A 372 3.97 1.82 -22.19
CA GLU A 372 3.00 1.18 -21.30
C GLU A 372 3.50 1.10 -19.86
N GLU A 373 4.80 0.86 -19.66
CA GLU A 373 5.36 0.70 -18.34
C GLU A 373 5.69 2.08 -17.72
N GLY A 374 4.83 2.53 -16.78
CA GLY A 374 4.97 3.82 -16.09
C GLY A 374 6.35 4.09 -15.50
N LEU A 375 7.01 3.07 -14.93
CA LEU A 375 8.34 3.23 -14.36
C LEU A 375 9.41 3.47 -15.43
N THR A 376 9.36 2.73 -16.54
CA THR A 376 10.28 2.89 -17.66
C THR A 376 10.05 4.23 -18.37
N CYS A 377 8.78 4.61 -18.54
CA CYS A 377 8.37 5.92 -19.04
C CYS A 377 9.00 7.04 -18.21
N LEU A 378 8.76 7.04 -16.89
CA LEU A 378 9.24 8.07 -16.00
C LEU A 378 10.76 8.11 -15.90
N LYS A 379 11.43 6.96 -15.85
CA LYS A 379 12.90 6.90 -15.90
C LYS A 379 13.42 7.58 -17.15
N THR A 380 12.83 7.32 -18.31
CA THR A 380 13.23 7.94 -19.58
C THR A 380 12.95 9.44 -19.60
N ALA A 381 11.72 9.84 -19.24
CA ALA A 381 11.28 11.24 -19.28
C ALA A 381 11.99 12.13 -18.24
N LEU A 382 12.42 11.54 -17.12
CA LEU A 382 13.08 12.21 -16.00
C LEU A 382 14.57 11.81 -15.88
N THR A 383 15.19 11.25 -16.93
CA THR A 383 16.62 10.91 -16.92
C THR A 383 17.47 12.17 -16.85
N PHE A 384 18.46 12.18 -15.95
CA PHE A 384 19.40 13.29 -15.81
C PHE A 384 20.47 13.31 -16.93
N PRO A 385 20.82 14.51 -17.45
CA PRO A 385 20.21 15.80 -17.18
C PRO A 385 18.87 15.96 -17.90
N ILE A 386 17.85 16.45 -17.19
CA ILE A 386 16.58 16.84 -17.80
C ILE A 386 16.83 18.15 -18.55
N VAL A 387 16.69 18.12 -19.88
CA VAL A 387 17.07 19.26 -20.76
C VAL A 387 15.87 20.05 -21.30
N HIS A 388 14.64 19.61 -21.02
CA HIS A 388 13.40 20.28 -21.41
C HIS A 388 12.40 20.34 -20.26
N PRO A 389 11.44 21.29 -20.25
CA PRO A 389 10.36 21.32 -19.26
C PRO A 389 9.52 20.04 -19.28
N VAL A 390 9.26 19.45 -18.12
CA VAL A 390 8.47 18.20 -17.98
C VAL A 390 7.37 18.39 -16.95
N CYS A 391 6.15 17.98 -17.27
CA CYS A 391 5.05 17.90 -16.31
C CYS A 391 4.46 16.49 -16.25
N VAL A 392 4.36 15.92 -15.05
CA VAL A 392 3.75 14.60 -14.81
C VAL A 392 2.36 14.79 -14.21
N LEU A 393 1.32 14.24 -14.84
CA LEU A 393 -0.07 14.41 -14.40
C LEU A 393 -1.02 13.26 -14.79
N GLY A 394 -2.30 13.43 -14.45
CA GLY A 394 -3.41 12.54 -14.84
C GLY A 394 -3.80 11.54 -13.77
N SER A 395 -2.89 11.21 -12.86
CA SER A 395 -3.13 10.27 -11.77
C SER A 395 -2.14 10.49 -10.62
N LEU A 396 -2.66 10.46 -9.40
CA LEU A 396 -1.82 10.53 -8.20
C LEU A 396 -0.84 9.35 -8.10
N HIS A 397 -1.20 8.17 -8.60
CA HIS A 397 -0.30 7.01 -8.62
C HIS A 397 0.91 7.24 -9.54
N LEU A 398 0.70 7.90 -10.68
CA LEU A 398 1.80 8.25 -11.58
C LEU A 398 2.70 9.32 -10.97
N VAL A 399 2.10 10.31 -10.29
CA VAL A 399 2.84 11.34 -9.55
C VAL A 399 3.65 10.74 -8.41
N ALA A 400 3.09 9.81 -7.64
CA ALA A 400 3.80 9.07 -6.60
C ALA A 400 5.03 8.34 -7.16
N LEU A 401 4.85 7.64 -8.28
CA LEU A 401 5.94 6.94 -8.98
C LEU A 401 7.02 7.91 -9.50
N ALA A 402 6.62 9.10 -9.98
CA ALA A 402 7.56 10.13 -10.41
C ALA A 402 8.41 10.64 -9.25
N ARG A 403 7.81 10.84 -8.07
CA ARG A 403 8.54 11.19 -6.84
C ARG A 403 9.57 10.12 -6.46
N GLU A 404 9.22 8.85 -6.61
CA GLU A 404 10.15 7.74 -6.37
C GLU A 404 11.33 7.77 -7.34
N VAL A 405 11.07 7.94 -8.64
CA VAL A 405 12.12 8.03 -9.67
C VAL A 405 13.08 9.19 -9.41
N LEU A 406 12.55 10.32 -8.93
CA LEU A 406 13.32 11.51 -8.60
C LEU A 406 13.97 11.45 -7.20
N ASN A 407 13.78 10.37 -6.44
CA ASN A 407 14.24 10.21 -5.06
C ASN A 407 13.80 11.34 -4.12
N LEU A 408 12.58 11.86 -4.31
CA LEU A 408 12.02 12.87 -3.41
C LEU A 408 11.60 12.22 -2.08
N PRO A 409 11.61 12.96 -0.95
CA PRO A 409 11.17 12.43 0.34
C PRO A 409 9.74 11.89 0.26
N HIS A 410 9.50 10.67 0.70
CA HIS A 410 8.15 10.11 0.75
C HIS A 410 8.07 9.02 1.82
N GLU A 411 6.86 8.80 2.31
CA GLU A 411 6.56 7.71 3.21
C GLU A 411 6.46 6.40 2.43
N LYS A 412 7.00 5.30 2.98
CA LYS A 412 6.92 3.98 2.36
C LYS A 412 6.16 2.99 3.25
N ASP A 413 5.11 2.40 2.69
CA ASP A 413 4.50 1.18 3.18
C ASP A 413 5.08 -0.01 2.43
N SER A 414 6.26 -0.49 2.82
CA SER A 414 6.75 -1.80 2.38
C SER A 414 6.18 -2.89 3.29
N PHE A 415 6.02 -4.14 2.79
CA PHE A 415 6.16 -5.32 3.66
C PHE A 415 7.50 -5.12 4.37
N SER A 416 7.45 -4.68 5.61
CA SER A 416 8.58 -3.95 6.16
C SER A 416 9.81 -4.84 6.21
N GLU A 417 10.97 -4.21 6.07
CA GLU A 417 12.20 -4.78 6.61
C GLU A 417 11.96 -5.36 8.02
N ASP A 418 11.05 -4.79 8.83
CA ASP A 418 10.64 -5.29 10.15
C ASP A 418 10.19 -6.76 10.18
N VAL A 419 9.56 -7.31 9.13
CA VAL A 419 9.21 -8.74 9.05
C VAL A 419 10.47 -9.59 8.97
N PHE A 420 11.46 -9.12 8.21
CA PHE A 420 12.74 -9.80 8.07
C PHE A 420 13.71 -9.50 9.22
N LEU A 421 13.56 -8.35 9.89
CA LEU A 421 14.31 -7.96 11.09
C LEU A 421 13.92 -8.81 12.31
N GLU A 422 12.72 -9.39 12.32
CA GLU A 422 12.28 -10.27 13.41
C GLU A 422 13.27 -11.43 13.64
N SER A 423 13.90 -11.94 12.58
CA SER A 423 14.97 -12.93 12.67
C SER A 423 16.23 -12.38 13.34
N LEU A 424 16.59 -11.12 13.09
CA LEU A 424 17.71 -10.45 13.77
C LEU A 424 17.39 -10.18 15.24
N HIS A 425 16.17 -9.77 15.60
CA HIS A 425 15.79 -9.61 17.01
C HIS A 425 15.90 -10.94 17.78
N CYS A 426 15.46 -12.06 17.18
CA CYS A 426 15.61 -13.36 17.80
C CYS A 426 17.09 -13.76 17.97
N LEU A 427 17.92 -13.45 16.96
CA LEU A 427 19.37 -13.65 17.01
C LEU A 427 20.02 -12.82 18.13
N GLU A 428 19.68 -11.54 18.26
CA GLU A 428 20.22 -10.64 19.27
C GLU A 428 19.89 -11.09 20.69
N MET A 429 18.63 -11.48 20.93
CA MET A 429 18.21 -12.07 22.22
C MET A 429 18.99 -13.36 22.52
N ALA A 430 19.22 -14.22 21.52
CA ALA A 430 20.02 -15.43 21.69
C ALA A 430 21.49 -15.13 21.98
N CYS A 431 22.06 -14.11 21.33
CA CYS A 431 23.42 -13.64 21.62
C CYS A 431 23.53 -13.15 23.07
N GLN A 432 22.53 -12.42 23.57
CA GLN A 432 22.46 -11.98 24.97
C GLN A 432 22.35 -13.17 25.93
N ASN A 433 21.53 -14.18 25.62
CA ASN A 433 21.38 -15.39 26.43
C ASN A 433 22.71 -16.18 26.58
N LEU A 434 23.53 -16.18 25.53
CA LEU A 434 24.76 -16.96 25.45
C LEU A 434 26.04 -16.14 25.71
N ASP A 435 25.90 -14.87 26.07
CA ASP A 435 27.01 -13.92 26.26
C ASP A 435 27.95 -13.83 25.03
N ILE A 436 27.35 -13.82 23.82
CA ILE A 436 28.06 -13.68 22.55
C ILE A 436 28.02 -12.21 22.11
N ALA A 437 29.19 -11.61 21.94
CA ALA A 437 29.30 -10.25 21.43
C ALA A 437 28.90 -10.15 19.95
N TYR A 438 28.05 -9.18 19.63
CA TYR A 438 27.65 -8.82 18.27
C TYR A 438 27.80 -7.32 18.02
N THR A 439 27.86 -6.92 16.75
CA THR A 439 27.99 -5.51 16.36
C THR A 439 27.03 -5.20 15.21
N PRO A 440 26.14 -4.20 15.36
CA PRO A 440 25.39 -3.64 14.24
C PRO A 440 26.36 -3.03 13.22
N VAL A 441 26.23 -3.42 11.95
CA VAL A 441 27.12 -2.97 10.86
C VAL A 441 26.45 -1.89 10.02
N SER A 442 25.12 -1.85 9.98
CA SER A 442 24.36 -0.87 9.21
C SER A 442 23.55 0.05 10.12
N ASP A 443 23.47 1.33 9.75
CA ASP A 443 22.77 2.37 10.53
C ASP A 443 21.27 2.10 10.68
N ASN A 444 20.70 1.29 9.78
CA ASN A 444 19.30 0.87 9.79
C ASN A 444 19.06 -0.47 10.51
N GLY A 445 20.06 -1.03 11.21
CA GLY A 445 19.92 -2.27 11.98
C GLY A 445 19.74 -3.56 11.15
N ASN A 446 19.76 -3.47 9.81
CA ASN A 446 19.53 -4.62 8.92
C ASN A 446 20.69 -5.61 8.84
N VAL A 447 21.87 -5.26 9.34
CA VAL A 447 23.06 -6.12 9.30
C VAL A 447 23.69 -6.20 10.69
N VAL A 448 23.80 -7.43 11.19
CA VAL A 448 24.50 -7.75 12.44
C VAL A 448 25.71 -8.62 12.12
N CYS A 449 26.85 -8.31 12.75
CA CYS A 449 28.07 -9.09 12.64
C CYS A 449 28.42 -9.76 13.97
N LEU A 450 28.66 -11.05 13.90
CA LEU A 450 29.20 -11.90 14.96
C LEU A 450 30.63 -12.31 14.60
N ARG A 451 31.41 -12.79 15.58
CA ARG A 451 32.75 -13.34 15.32
C ARG A 451 32.84 -14.80 15.74
N LYS A 452 33.32 -15.64 14.84
CA LYS A 452 33.68 -17.04 15.10
C LYS A 452 35.16 -17.24 14.80
N ASP A 453 35.95 -17.68 15.79
CA ASP A 453 37.40 -17.88 15.66
C ASP A 453 38.11 -16.65 15.05
N GLY A 454 37.65 -15.45 15.42
CA GLY A 454 38.15 -14.17 14.90
C GLY A 454 37.63 -13.77 13.52
N ARG A 455 36.93 -14.65 12.78
CA ARG A 455 36.34 -14.37 11.46
C ARG A 455 34.94 -13.76 11.59
N PRO A 456 34.60 -12.75 10.76
CA PRO A 456 33.26 -12.15 10.78
C PRO A 456 32.21 -13.08 10.18
N MET A 457 31.03 -13.12 10.79
CA MET A 457 29.83 -13.80 10.34
C MET A 457 28.70 -12.78 10.23
N TYR A 458 28.21 -12.55 9.01
CA TYR A 458 27.21 -11.53 8.73
C TYR A 458 25.81 -12.13 8.66
N PHE A 459 24.89 -11.50 9.37
CA PHE A 459 23.46 -11.75 9.33
C PHE A 459 22.80 -10.53 8.74
N MET A 460 21.98 -10.71 7.71
CA MET A 460 21.35 -9.61 6.99
C MET A 460 19.86 -9.86 6.85
N ARG A 461 19.05 -9.11 7.60
CA ARG A 461 17.60 -9.30 7.67
C ARG A 461 17.28 -10.77 8.04
N ASN A 462 16.68 -11.54 7.14
CA ASN A 462 16.43 -12.98 7.32
C ASN A 462 17.54 -13.91 6.77
N LYS A 463 18.61 -13.36 6.17
CA LYS A 463 19.73 -14.15 5.65
C LYS A 463 20.77 -14.44 6.72
N HIS A 464 21.30 -15.66 6.69
CA HIS A 464 22.27 -16.16 7.65
C HIS A 464 23.41 -16.92 6.96
N PRO A 465 24.57 -17.06 7.62
CA PRO A 465 25.76 -17.72 7.04
C PRO A 465 25.83 -19.23 7.31
N PHE A 466 24.76 -19.85 7.84
CA PHE A 466 24.77 -21.27 8.20
C PHE A 466 24.71 -22.25 7.02
N ASN A 467 24.29 -21.79 5.84
CA ASN A 467 24.25 -22.61 4.63
C ASN A 467 25.51 -22.37 3.80
N ASP A 468 26.04 -23.43 3.18
CA ASP A 468 26.97 -23.25 2.05
C ASP A 468 26.27 -22.46 0.93
N TYR A 469 27.04 -21.61 0.24
CA TYR A 469 26.48 -20.74 -0.80
C TYR A 469 25.84 -21.55 -1.94
N VAL A 470 26.47 -22.65 -2.37
CA VAL A 470 25.97 -23.46 -3.48
C VAL A 470 24.71 -24.20 -3.05
N SER A 471 24.73 -24.86 -1.88
CA SER A 471 23.54 -25.54 -1.35
C SER A 471 22.37 -24.57 -1.15
N GLY A 472 22.63 -23.39 -0.61
CA GLY A 472 21.63 -22.34 -0.45
C GLY A 472 21.04 -21.88 -1.78
N ARG A 473 21.86 -21.75 -2.84
CA ARG A 473 21.38 -21.38 -4.18
C ARG A 473 20.59 -22.48 -4.87
N LEU A 474 20.98 -23.74 -4.72
CA LEU A 474 20.19 -24.88 -5.19
C LEU A 474 18.84 -24.92 -4.47
N ALA A 475 18.83 -24.64 -3.18
CA ALA A 475 17.61 -24.45 -2.39
C ALA A 475 16.84 -23.16 -2.68
N GLU A 476 17.31 -22.24 -3.54
CA GLU A 476 16.50 -21.09 -3.98
C GLU A 476 15.84 -21.34 -5.34
N ASP A 477 16.31 -22.34 -6.10
CA ASP A 477 15.83 -22.65 -7.45
C ASP A 477 14.86 -23.83 -7.40
N LYS A 478 13.56 -23.55 -7.54
CA LYS A 478 12.51 -24.54 -7.32
C LYS A 478 12.63 -25.74 -8.28
N GLY A 479 13.03 -25.50 -9.53
CA GLY A 479 13.27 -26.57 -10.50
C GLY A 479 14.30 -27.60 -10.01
N TYR A 480 15.46 -27.13 -9.55
CA TYR A 480 16.49 -28.02 -9.02
C TYR A 480 16.09 -28.69 -7.71
N GLN A 481 15.36 -27.98 -6.83
CA GLN A 481 14.83 -28.60 -5.61
C GLN A 481 14.01 -29.85 -5.93
N TYR A 482 13.02 -29.74 -6.82
CA TYR A 482 12.15 -30.87 -7.15
C TYR A 482 12.92 -32.01 -7.81
N GLU A 483 13.81 -31.71 -8.75
CA GLU A 483 14.63 -32.74 -9.41
C GLU A 483 15.47 -33.53 -8.40
N LEU A 484 16.16 -32.82 -7.50
CA LEU A 484 17.01 -33.45 -6.48
C LEU A 484 16.18 -34.27 -5.49
N PHE A 485 15.07 -33.72 -5.01
CA PHE A 485 14.19 -34.41 -4.05
C PHE A 485 13.54 -35.65 -4.67
N GLN A 486 13.12 -35.58 -5.93
CA GLN A 486 12.59 -36.73 -6.66
C GLN A 486 13.64 -37.85 -6.80
N GLN A 487 14.86 -37.51 -7.21
CA GLN A 487 15.98 -38.47 -7.32
C GLN A 487 16.37 -39.07 -5.97
N GLY A 488 16.23 -38.29 -4.90
CA GLY A 488 16.47 -38.71 -3.53
C GLY A 488 15.36 -39.53 -2.88
N GLY A 489 14.25 -39.77 -3.59
CA GLY A 489 13.10 -40.51 -3.05
C GLY A 489 12.32 -39.74 -1.99
N VAL A 490 12.44 -38.42 -1.94
CA VAL A 490 11.61 -37.55 -1.09
C VAL A 490 10.25 -37.40 -1.75
N LEU A 491 9.19 -37.59 -0.96
CA LEU A 491 7.82 -37.47 -1.45
C LEU A 491 7.52 -36.00 -1.80
N ILE A 492 7.31 -35.73 -3.08
CA ILE A 492 6.92 -34.42 -3.64
C ILE A 492 5.66 -34.59 -4.50
N PRO A 493 4.82 -33.57 -4.64
CA PRO A 493 3.73 -33.64 -5.61
C PRO A 493 4.31 -33.79 -7.02
N GLN A 494 3.59 -34.50 -7.90
CA GLN A 494 3.98 -34.57 -9.31
C GLN A 494 4.21 -33.15 -9.84
N THR A 495 5.36 -32.92 -10.46
CA THR A 495 5.77 -31.59 -10.88
C THR A 495 6.45 -31.67 -12.24
N MET A 496 6.10 -30.76 -13.14
CA MET A 496 6.79 -30.56 -14.41
C MET A 496 7.32 -29.13 -14.50
N THR A 497 8.47 -28.98 -15.17
CA THR A 497 9.05 -27.68 -15.46
C THR A 497 8.80 -27.35 -16.93
N VAL A 498 8.26 -26.16 -17.18
CA VAL A 498 7.97 -25.67 -18.53
C VAL A 498 8.69 -24.35 -18.78
N PHE A 499 9.05 -24.11 -20.05
CA PHE A 499 9.68 -22.87 -20.48
C PHE A 499 8.71 -22.04 -21.33
N ASN A 500 8.70 -20.73 -21.11
CA ASN A 500 7.83 -19.79 -21.79
C ASN A 500 7.99 -19.86 -23.33
N PRO A 501 6.94 -20.27 -24.07
CA PRO A 501 6.99 -20.36 -25.53
C PRO A 501 7.02 -18.98 -26.21
N LEU A 502 6.52 -17.94 -25.53
CA LEU A 502 6.48 -16.55 -25.98
C LEU A 502 7.80 -15.81 -25.75
N ALA A 503 8.78 -16.44 -25.09
CA ALA A 503 10.09 -15.84 -24.85
C ALA A 503 10.81 -15.46 -26.14
N ASP A 504 11.68 -14.44 -26.06
CA ASP A 504 12.56 -13.97 -27.14
C ASP A 504 13.29 -15.14 -27.84
N ARG A 505 13.50 -15.03 -29.16
CA ARG A 505 14.13 -16.08 -29.99
C ARG A 505 15.50 -16.54 -29.50
N ARG A 506 16.23 -15.71 -28.73
CA ARG A 506 17.49 -16.11 -28.08
C ARG A 506 17.33 -17.26 -27.10
N TYR A 507 16.11 -17.52 -26.63
CA TYR A 507 15.77 -18.63 -25.73
C TYR A 507 15.18 -19.85 -26.45
N ASP A 508 15.14 -19.89 -27.79
CA ASP A 508 14.50 -20.99 -28.54
C ASP A 508 15.04 -22.38 -28.15
N ARG A 509 16.33 -22.49 -27.79
CA ARG A 509 16.92 -23.77 -27.34
C ARG A 509 16.38 -24.29 -26.00
N TYR A 510 15.69 -23.45 -25.24
CA TYR A 510 15.15 -23.77 -23.91
C TYR A 510 13.64 -23.97 -23.93
N LYS A 511 12.97 -23.56 -25.01
CA LYS A 511 11.51 -23.70 -25.14
C LYS A 511 11.12 -25.17 -25.12
N THR A 512 10.32 -25.53 -24.13
CA THR A 512 9.76 -26.89 -24.00
C THR A 512 8.57 -27.09 -24.95
N HIS A 513 7.88 -26.00 -25.29
CA HIS A 513 6.65 -26.01 -26.09
C HIS A 513 6.71 -24.94 -27.19
N VAL A 514 5.96 -25.18 -28.26
CA VAL A 514 5.86 -24.25 -29.40
C VAL A 514 4.79 -23.17 -29.20
N SER A 515 3.82 -23.40 -28.31
CA SER A 515 2.73 -22.48 -27.99
C SER A 515 2.18 -22.75 -26.58
N ILE A 516 1.36 -21.82 -26.07
CA ILE A 516 0.62 -22.01 -24.82
C ILE A 516 -0.40 -23.15 -24.95
N ASP A 517 -1.08 -23.27 -26.10
CA ASP A 517 -2.02 -24.38 -26.32
C ASP A 517 -1.33 -25.75 -26.27
N ALA A 518 -0.16 -25.89 -26.90
CA ALA A 518 0.62 -27.13 -26.82
C ALA A 518 1.07 -27.45 -25.39
N MET A 519 1.38 -26.43 -24.60
CA MET A 519 1.70 -26.58 -23.18
C MET A 519 0.48 -27.01 -22.37
N VAL A 520 -0.69 -26.41 -22.59
CA VAL A 520 -1.95 -26.79 -21.93
C VAL A 520 -2.31 -28.23 -22.27
N GLU A 521 -2.20 -28.63 -23.53
CA GLU A 521 -2.43 -30.01 -23.96
C GLU A 521 -1.50 -30.99 -23.21
N ASP A 522 -0.20 -30.71 -23.16
CA ASP A 522 0.76 -31.56 -22.45
C ASP A 522 0.42 -31.69 -20.95
N VAL A 523 0.09 -30.57 -20.29
CA VAL A 523 -0.35 -30.58 -18.88
C VAL A 523 -1.58 -31.45 -18.69
N MET A 524 -2.58 -31.34 -19.57
CA MET A 524 -3.81 -32.15 -19.48
C MET A 524 -3.60 -33.63 -19.81
N THR A 525 -2.48 -34.01 -20.44
CA THR A 525 -2.12 -35.44 -20.59
C THR A 525 -1.42 -36.01 -19.38
N GLN A 526 -0.79 -35.16 -18.55
CA GLN A 526 0.06 -35.59 -17.43
C GLN A 526 -0.56 -35.35 -16.06
N PHE A 527 -1.52 -34.42 -15.93
CA PHE A 527 -2.07 -33.97 -14.65
C PHE A 527 -3.60 -33.99 -14.65
N ASP A 528 -4.15 -34.38 -13.51
CA ASP A 528 -5.55 -34.12 -13.16
C ASP A 528 -5.69 -32.72 -12.54
N LEU A 529 -6.80 -32.04 -12.81
CA LEU A 529 -7.13 -30.78 -12.15
C LEU A 529 -7.68 -31.02 -10.74
N PRO A 530 -7.41 -30.11 -9.78
CA PRO A 530 -6.72 -28.83 -9.96
C PRO A 530 -5.18 -28.94 -10.01
N VAL A 531 -4.54 -27.97 -10.65
CA VAL A 531 -3.07 -27.86 -10.71
C VAL A 531 -2.59 -26.53 -10.11
N VAL A 532 -1.38 -26.54 -9.57
CA VAL A 532 -0.71 -25.38 -9.00
C VAL A 532 0.39 -24.91 -9.94
N LEU A 533 0.32 -23.65 -10.37
CA LEU A 533 1.36 -23.00 -11.16
C LEU A 533 2.26 -22.17 -10.27
N LYS A 534 3.57 -22.35 -10.40
CA LYS A 534 4.58 -21.64 -9.60
C LYS A 534 5.62 -21.00 -10.51
N ARG A 535 6.05 -19.79 -10.19
CA ARG A 535 7.28 -19.21 -10.79
C ARG A 535 8.52 -19.94 -10.27
N ASN A 536 9.54 -20.10 -11.12
CA ASN A 536 10.77 -20.80 -10.72
C ASN A 536 11.55 -20.07 -9.61
N ARG A 537 11.48 -18.73 -9.60
CA ARG A 537 12.09 -17.88 -8.57
C ARG A 537 11.04 -16.94 -8.01
N GLY A 538 10.78 -17.03 -6.71
CA GLY A 538 9.86 -16.17 -5.98
C GLY A 538 9.99 -16.38 -4.48
N SER A 539 9.84 -15.31 -3.70
CA SER A 539 9.77 -15.39 -2.24
C SER A 539 8.34 -15.19 -1.76
N MET A 540 7.92 -15.95 -0.74
CA MET A 540 6.69 -15.71 0.04
C MET A 540 5.38 -15.73 -0.76
N ALA A 541 5.02 -16.89 -1.31
CA ALA A 541 3.77 -17.19 -2.04
C ALA A 541 3.38 -16.28 -3.23
N GLN A 542 4.10 -15.20 -3.49
CA GLN A 542 3.92 -14.41 -4.71
C GLN A 542 4.27 -15.28 -5.92
N GLY A 543 3.31 -15.45 -6.83
CA GLY A 543 3.48 -16.26 -8.03
C GLY A 543 3.14 -17.75 -7.88
N VAL A 544 2.27 -18.10 -6.93
CA VAL A 544 1.63 -19.43 -6.82
C VAL A 544 0.14 -19.30 -7.14
N TYR A 545 -0.37 -20.10 -8.09
CA TYR A 545 -1.75 -20.00 -8.59
C TYR A 545 -2.40 -21.38 -8.63
N LEU A 546 -3.64 -21.50 -8.14
CA LEU A 546 -4.44 -22.72 -8.27
C LEU A 546 -5.39 -22.58 -9.45
N GLU A 547 -5.35 -23.52 -10.38
CA GLU A 547 -6.25 -23.55 -11.52
C GLU A 547 -7.07 -24.83 -11.46
N THR A 548 -8.40 -24.68 -11.51
CA THR A 548 -9.38 -25.77 -11.30
C THR A 548 -10.06 -26.20 -12.60
N ASP A 549 -9.91 -25.43 -13.67
CA ASP A 549 -10.45 -25.72 -14.99
C ASP A 549 -9.43 -25.36 -16.10
N VAL A 550 -9.64 -25.95 -17.28
CA VAL A 550 -8.73 -25.80 -18.43
C VAL A 550 -8.67 -24.36 -18.93
N GLY A 551 -9.77 -23.62 -18.86
CA GLY A 551 -9.84 -22.22 -19.27
C GLY A 551 -9.01 -21.32 -18.35
N GLY A 552 -9.15 -21.50 -17.04
CA GLY A 552 -8.33 -20.86 -16.01
C GLY A 552 -6.85 -21.14 -16.21
N LEU A 553 -6.48 -22.42 -16.37
CA LEU A 553 -5.10 -22.84 -16.65
C LEU A 553 -4.51 -22.14 -17.88
N ARG A 554 -5.25 -22.11 -19.00
CA ARG A 554 -4.80 -21.45 -20.24
C ARG A 554 -4.59 -19.96 -20.03
N ASN A 555 -5.57 -19.28 -19.45
CA ASN A 555 -5.50 -17.83 -19.21
C ASN A 555 -4.35 -17.48 -18.28
N ARG A 556 -4.12 -18.28 -17.24
CA ARG A 556 -3.01 -18.10 -16.31
C ARG A 556 -1.66 -18.29 -16.97
N LEU A 557 -1.48 -19.36 -17.74
CA LEU A 557 -0.25 -19.60 -18.48
C LEU A 557 0.03 -18.49 -19.50
N GLN A 558 -1.00 -18.03 -20.20
CA GLN A 558 -0.90 -16.90 -21.13
C GLN A 558 -0.39 -15.64 -20.41
N SER A 559 -1.08 -15.21 -19.35
CA SER A 559 -0.71 -14.03 -18.55
C SER A 559 0.71 -14.15 -17.99
N LEU A 560 1.07 -15.29 -17.38
CA LEU A 560 2.42 -15.48 -16.82
C LEU A 560 3.52 -15.46 -17.88
N CYS A 561 3.24 -15.95 -19.08
CA CYS A 561 4.18 -15.95 -20.20
C CYS A 561 4.30 -14.59 -20.89
N GLU A 562 3.21 -13.82 -20.99
CA GLU A 562 3.22 -12.45 -21.55
C GLU A 562 3.89 -11.46 -20.59
N GLU A 563 3.66 -11.61 -19.29
CA GLU A 563 4.19 -10.72 -18.24
C GLU A 563 5.62 -11.09 -17.79
N SER A 564 6.22 -12.13 -18.37
CA SER A 564 7.58 -12.54 -18.01
C SER A 564 8.62 -11.50 -18.47
N GLY A 565 9.33 -10.88 -17.52
CA GLY A 565 10.50 -10.06 -17.82
C GLY A 565 11.65 -10.91 -18.40
N ARG A 566 12.76 -10.27 -18.83
CA ARG A 566 13.92 -10.93 -19.47
C ARG A 566 14.57 -12.11 -18.68
N MET A 567 14.21 -12.34 -17.42
CA MET A 567 14.86 -13.29 -16.51
C MET A 567 13.92 -14.38 -15.93
N ASP A 568 12.62 -14.39 -16.23
CA ASP A 568 11.63 -15.23 -15.52
C ASP A 568 10.79 -16.09 -16.48
N ASN A 569 11.46 -16.89 -17.32
CA ASN A 569 10.84 -17.70 -18.38
C ASN A 569 10.57 -19.17 -17.99
N VAL A 570 10.78 -19.54 -16.72
CA VAL A 570 10.61 -20.92 -16.25
C VAL A 570 9.46 -20.95 -15.27
N LEU A 571 8.49 -21.82 -15.54
CA LEU A 571 7.34 -22.07 -14.68
C LEU A 571 7.35 -23.54 -14.25
N LEU A 572 6.79 -23.81 -13.09
CA LEU A 572 6.53 -25.14 -12.59
C LEU A 572 5.04 -25.36 -12.53
N ILE A 573 4.60 -26.53 -12.97
CA ILE A 573 3.22 -26.97 -12.89
C ILE A 573 3.22 -28.21 -12.01
N GLN A 574 2.40 -28.17 -10.97
CA GLN A 574 2.43 -29.13 -9.89
C GLN A 574 1.02 -29.68 -9.63
N ALA A 575 0.90 -30.97 -9.37
CA ALA A 575 -0.36 -31.57 -8.94
C ALA A 575 -0.78 -30.99 -7.59
N PHE A 576 -2.07 -30.64 -7.47
CA PHE A 576 -2.61 -30.22 -6.19
C PHE A 576 -2.71 -31.40 -5.23
N VAL A 577 -2.24 -31.21 -4.00
CA VAL A 577 -2.40 -32.18 -2.91
C VAL A 577 -3.31 -31.54 -1.87
N ALA A 578 -4.40 -32.23 -1.53
CA ALA A 578 -5.28 -31.79 -0.46
C ALA A 578 -4.79 -32.30 0.89
N GLY A 579 -4.78 -31.44 1.90
CA GLY A 579 -4.38 -31.80 3.26
C GLY A 579 -4.03 -30.57 4.10
N PRO A 580 -3.81 -30.75 5.42
CA PRO A 580 -3.28 -29.69 6.26
C PRO A 580 -1.83 -29.38 5.89
N GLU A 581 -1.51 -28.08 5.85
CA GLU A 581 -0.18 -27.59 5.54
C GLU A 581 0.60 -27.30 6.82
N TYR A 582 1.87 -27.71 6.85
CA TYR A 582 2.78 -27.49 7.96
C TYR A 582 4.04 -26.80 7.48
N ARG A 583 4.72 -26.13 8.41
CA ARG A 583 6.08 -25.67 8.23
C ARG A 583 6.98 -26.34 9.27
N ILE A 584 8.06 -26.94 8.79
CA ILE A 584 9.14 -27.49 9.58
C ILE A 584 10.32 -26.53 9.51
N VAL A 585 10.98 -26.27 10.62
CA VAL A 585 12.23 -25.51 10.71
C VAL A 585 13.32 -26.49 11.16
N ALA A 586 14.41 -26.56 10.41
CA ALA A 586 15.42 -27.59 10.58
C ALA A 586 16.85 -27.04 10.42
N SER A 587 17.81 -27.78 10.95
CA SER A 587 19.25 -27.54 10.78
C SER A 587 19.94 -28.86 10.55
N GLN A 588 20.51 -29.06 9.36
CA GLN A 588 20.97 -30.37 8.90
C GLN A 588 19.86 -31.42 9.06
N ASP A 589 20.12 -32.49 9.82
CA ASP A 589 19.18 -33.56 10.12
C ASP A 589 18.39 -33.35 11.43
N ASP A 590 18.51 -32.17 12.06
CA ASP A 590 17.81 -31.80 13.27
C ASP A 590 16.48 -31.09 12.96
N LEU A 591 15.36 -31.62 13.45
CA LEU A 591 14.08 -30.92 13.47
C LEU A 591 14.05 -29.95 14.65
N LEU A 592 14.02 -28.63 14.41
CA LEU A 592 14.10 -27.63 15.47
C LEU A 592 12.71 -27.16 15.95
N LEU A 593 11.78 -26.99 15.03
CA LEU A 593 10.42 -26.52 15.29
C LEU A 593 9.48 -27.02 14.18
N ALA A 594 8.25 -27.38 14.51
CA ALA A 594 7.20 -27.63 13.53
C ALA A 594 5.90 -26.96 13.96
N TYR A 595 5.16 -26.43 12.99
CA TYR A 595 3.85 -25.82 13.21
C TYR A 595 2.92 -26.03 12.01
N GLU A 596 1.64 -26.19 12.31
CA GLU A 596 0.55 -26.19 11.32
C GLU A 596 0.22 -24.76 10.91
N LYS A 597 -0.09 -24.59 9.62
CA LYS A 597 -0.64 -23.36 9.06
C LYS A 597 -2.15 -23.51 8.99
N GLN A 598 -2.86 -22.91 9.94
CA GLN A 598 -4.32 -22.97 10.00
C GLN A 598 -4.93 -21.67 9.49
N SER A 599 -6.10 -21.74 8.86
CA SER A 599 -6.91 -20.57 8.50
C SER A 599 -8.39 -20.93 8.43
N ASP A 600 -9.25 -19.92 8.58
CA ASP A 600 -10.69 -20.09 8.37
C ASP A 600 -10.95 -20.34 6.87
N ALA A 601 -11.51 -21.51 6.54
CA ALA A 601 -11.74 -21.97 5.17
C ALA A 601 -12.73 -21.06 4.42
N GLY A 602 -12.21 -20.03 3.75
CA GLY A 602 -12.90 -19.18 2.79
C GLY A 602 -12.24 -19.27 1.40
N VAL A 603 -13.04 -19.08 0.34
CA VAL A 603 -12.71 -19.31 -1.08
C VAL A 603 -11.36 -18.67 -1.49
N MET A 604 -10.54 -19.48 -2.18
CA MET A 604 -9.10 -19.28 -2.39
C MET A 604 -8.74 -18.26 -3.48
N GLU A 605 -8.08 -17.17 -3.08
CA GLU A 605 -7.15 -16.41 -3.94
C GLU A 605 -5.68 -16.62 -3.54
N ASP A 606 -5.38 -16.86 -2.25
CA ASP A 606 -4.04 -17.19 -1.74
C ASP A 606 -4.04 -18.59 -1.07
N LEU A 607 -3.19 -19.47 -1.59
CA LEU A 607 -3.07 -20.85 -1.12
C LEU A 607 -2.37 -20.98 0.24
N ASN A 608 -1.62 -19.97 0.70
CA ASN A 608 -0.92 -20.06 1.98
C ASN A 608 -1.87 -19.68 3.14
N PRO A 609 -2.20 -20.60 4.06
CA PRO A 609 -3.13 -20.31 5.15
C PRO A 609 -2.69 -19.14 6.05
N LEU A 610 -1.38 -18.95 6.24
CA LEU A 610 -0.85 -17.86 7.08
C LEU A 610 -1.04 -16.46 6.46
N HIS A 611 -1.36 -16.38 5.18
CA HIS A 611 -1.65 -15.11 4.51
C HIS A 611 -3.11 -14.70 4.67
N GLN A 612 -3.99 -15.64 5.03
CA GLN A 612 -5.41 -15.40 5.21
C GLN A 612 -5.69 -14.60 6.49
N VAL A 613 -6.86 -13.94 6.55
CA VAL A 613 -7.26 -13.06 7.66
C VAL A 613 -7.27 -13.79 9.01
N GLY A 614 -7.71 -15.06 9.02
CA GLY A 614 -7.68 -15.97 10.18
C GLY A 614 -6.43 -16.86 10.27
N GLY A 615 -5.37 -16.57 9.52
CA GLY A 615 -4.16 -17.37 9.50
C GLY A 615 -3.46 -17.45 10.86
N VAL A 616 -3.23 -18.66 11.37
CA VAL A 616 -2.55 -18.92 12.66
C VAL A 616 -1.47 -19.99 12.49
N ALA A 617 -0.31 -19.77 13.09
CA ALA A 617 0.73 -20.78 13.22
C ALA A 617 0.56 -21.55 14.54
N VAL A 618 0.16 -22.82 14.46
CA VAL A 618 -0.12 -23.65 15.64
C VAL A 618 1.02 -24.66 15.85
N PRO A 619 1.75 -24.63 16.98
CA PRO A 619 2.85 -25.56 17.24
C PRO A 619 2.39 -27.02 17.15
N VAL A 620 3.12 -27.86 16.41
CA VAL A 620 2.84 -29.30 16.33
C VAL A 620 3.33 -29.97 17.63
N LEU A 621 2.40 -30.65 18.31
CA LEU A 621 2.68 -31.39 19.55
C LEU A 621 2.46 -32.90 19.42
N ASP A 622 1.94 -33.38 18.28
CA ASP A 622 1.71 -34.81 18.04
C ASP A 622 3.05 -35.56 17.89
N PRO A 623 3.37 -36.51 18.80
CA PRO A 623 4.62 -37.25 18.78
C PRO A 623 4.84 -38.08 17.51
N GLN A 624 3.77 -38.65 16.93
CA GLN A 624 3.88 -39.49 15.74
C GLN A 624 4.16 -38.63 14.51
N LEU A 625 3.42 -37.53 14.36
CA LEU A 625 3.67 -36.57 13.28
C LEU A 625 5.08 -35.96 13.37
N LEU A 626 5.55 -35.60 14.56
CA LEU A 626 6.92 -35.13 14.77
C LEU A 626 7.97 -36.19 14.41
N LYS A 627 7.70 -37.47 14.68
CA LYS A 627 8.58 -38.57 14.27
C LYS A 627 8.66 -38.69 12.76
N ASP A 628 7.53 -38.59 12.07
CA ASP A 628 7.47 -38.67 10.61
C ASP A 628 8.17 -37.45 9.96
N MET A 629 8.00 -36.26 10.53
CA MET A 629 8.72 -35.06 10.12
C MET A 629 10.24 -35.18 10.31
N ARG A 630 10.73 -35.87 11.36
CA ARG A 630 12.17 -36.13 11.53
C ARG A 630 12.72 -37.08 10.47
N VAL A 631 11.96 -38.10 10.08
CA VAL A 631 12.34 -38.99 8.97
C VAL A 631 12.45 -38.19 7.69
N LEU A 632 11.49 -37.30 7.43
CA LEU A 632 11.51 -36.41 6.27
C LEU A 632 12.72 -35.47 6.27
N VAL A 633 13.02 -34.81 7.40
CA VAL A 633 14.19 -33.93 7.55
C VAL A 633 15.49 -34.68 7.25
N ARG A 634 15.64 -35.92 7.73
CA ARG A 634 16.81 -36.76 7.42
C ARG A 634 16.90 -37.12 5.93
N ALA A 635 15.78 -37.47 5.31
CA ALA A 635 15.74 -37.80 3.88
C ALA A 635 16.11 -36.57 3.03
N LEU A 636 15.58 -35.40 3.35
CA LEU A 636 15.93 -34.13 2.70
C LEU A 636 17.41 -33.78 2.88
N ASN A 637 17.94 -33.88 4.09
CA ASN A 637 19.35 -33.58 4.37
C ASN A 637 20.32 -34.52 3.65
N ALA A 638 19.93 -35.77 3.38
CA ALA A 638 20.73 -36.70 2.59
C ALA A 638 20.83 -36.30 1.11
N VAL A 639 19.89 -35.46 0.63
CA VAL A 639 19.86 -34.95 -0.75
C VAL A 639 20.55 -33.58 -0.84
N LEU A 640 20.24 -32.67 0.08
CA LEU A 640 20.75 -31.30 0.08
C LEU A 640 21.17 -30.90 1.50
N ASP A 641 22.49 -30.80 1.72
CA ASP A 641 23.06 -30.41 3.02
C ASP A 641 22.85 -28.91 3.26
N LEU A 642 21.89 -28.60 4.14
CA LEU A 642 21.51 -27.24 4.54
C LEU A 642 21.70 -27.09 6.06
N GLY A 643 22.44 -26.07 6.47
CA GLY A 643 22.70 -25.77 7.86
C GLY A 643 21.52 -25.15 8.62
N PHE A 644 20.68 -24.32 7.99
CA PHE A 644 19.44 -23.81 8.59
C PHE A 644 18.42 -23.47 7.50
N TYR A 645 17.21 -24.03 7.61
CA TYR A 645 16.21 -23.97 6.55
C TYR A 645 14.81 -24.28 7.08
N ALA A 646 13.81 -24.00 6.26
CA ALA A 646 12.42 -24.35 6.52
C ALA A 646 11.86 -25.17 5.36
N ILE A 647 10.93 -26.06 5.66
CA ILE A 647 10.27 -26.95 4.71
C ILE A 647 8.78 -26.68 4.83
N ASP A 648 8.15 -26.31 3.72
CA ASP A 648 6.69 -26.31 3.63
C ASP A 648 6.24 -27.69 3.15
N VAL A 649 5.36 -28.32 3.93
CA VAL A 649 4.89 -29.68 3.69
C VAL A 649 3.38 -29.74 3.79
N ILE A 650 2.76 -30.63 3.02
CA ILE A 650 1.33 -30.92 3.12
C ILE A 650 1.14 -32.39 3.47
N ALA A 651 0.28 -32.67 4.44
CA ALA A 651 -0.06 -34.03 4.83
C ALA A 651 -1.17 -34.57 3.91
N GLY A 652 -0.77 -35.23 2.83
CA GLY A 652 -1.67 -35.91 1.90
C GLY A 652 -1.97 -37.35 2.33
N ALA A 653 -2.78 -38.05 1.52
CA ALA A 653 -3.18 -39.43 1.79
C ALA A 653 -1.99 -40.42 1.88
N ASP A 654 -0.94 -40.19 1.08
CA ASP A 654 0.22 -41.07 0.97
C ASP A 654 1.41 -40.64 1.87
N GLY A 655 1.25 -39.57 2.65
CA GLY A 655 2.28 -39.07 3.57
C GLY A 655 2.54 -37.57 3.48
N LEU A 656 3.72 -37.14 3.95
CA LEU A 656 4.14 -35.75 3.95
C LEU A 656 4.79 -35.40 2.60
N PHE A 657 4.09 -34.61 1.80
CA PHE A 657 4.60 -34.10 0.52
C PHE A 657 5.35 -32.79 0.76
N VAL A 658 6.58 -32.70 0.27
CA VAL A 658 7.36 -31.46 0.31
C VAL A 658 6.89 -30.52 -0.79
N LEU A 659 6.36 -29.36 -0.37
CA LEU A 659 5.90 -28.31 -1.28
C LEU A 659 7.03 -27.40 -1.70
N GLU A 660 7.87 -26.95 -0.78
CA GLU A 660 9.08 -26.16 -1.08
C GLU A 660 10.04 -26.16 0.11
N VAL A 661 11.32 -25.91 -0.17
CA VAL A 661 12.33 -25.61 0.85
C VAL A 661 12.70 -24.14 0.75
N ASN A 662 12.80 -23.48 1.91
CA ASN A 662 13.29 -22.11 2.04
C ASN A 662 14.60 -22.11 2.85
N PRO A 663 15.74 -21.74 2.23
CA PRO A 663 17.03 -21.71 2.91
C PRO A 663 17.21 -20.51 3.84
N ASN A 664 16.21 -19.64 3.98
CA ASN A 664 16.24 -18.48 4.88
C ASN A 664 14.90 -18.37 5.65
N PRO A 665 14.73 -19.16 6.74
CA PRO A 665 13.47 -19.22 7.49
C PRO A 665 13.02 -17.85 8.01
N ILE A 666 11.76 -17.51 7.74
CA ILE A 666 11.14 -16.28 8.25
C ILE A 666 10.32 -16.64 9.48
N CYS A 667 10.72 -16.10 10.63
CA CYS A 667 10.11 -16.41 11.93
C CYS A 667 8.87 -15.57 12.26
N HIS A 668 8.66 -14.45 11.55
CA HIS A 668 7.60 -13.49 11.84
C HIS A 668 6.21 -14.12 11.98
N PHE A 669 5.79 -14.94 11.02
CA PHE A 669 4.44 -15.53 11.05
C PHE A 669 4.21 -16.47 12.23
N TYR A 670 5.25 -17.16 12.69
CA TYR A 670 5.17 -17.98 13.90
C TYR A 670 5.14 -17.12 15.17
N ASN A 671 6.08 -16.18 15.28
CA ASN A 671 6.24 -15.33 16.46
C ASN A 671 5.01 -14.45 16.71
N LEU A 672 4.28 -14.12 15.65
CA LEU A 672 3.06 -13.32 15.69
C LEU A 672 1.95 -13.93 16.56
N HIS A 673 1.95 -15.26 16.75
CA HIS A 673 0.96 -15.97 17.58
C HIS A 673 1.56 -16.63 18.81
N ASN A 674 2.83 -17.01 18.75
CA ASN A 674 3.49 -17.81 19.78
C ASN A 674 4.52 -17.01 20.60
N GLY A 675 4.75 -15.74 20.23
CA GLY A 675 5.86 -14.94 20.75
C GLY A 675 7.22 -15.40 20.22
N ARG A 676 8.28 -14.69 20.61
CA ARG A 676 9.66 -14.94 20.11
C ARG A 676 10.36 -16.14 20.74
N GLY A 677 9.83 -16.67 21.83
CA GLY A 677 10.55 -17.60 22.71
C GLY A 677 11.09 -18.85 22.01
N ASP A 678 10.31 -19.47 21.11
CA ASP A 678 10.77 -20.66 20.38
C ASP A 678 11.86 -20.32 19.36
N PHE A 679 11.70 -19.25 18.59
CA PHE A 679 12.72 -18.87 17.62
C PHE A 679 13.99 -18.33 18.27
N VAL A 680 13.91 -17.68 19.43
CA VAL A 680 15.10 -17.36 20.25
C VAL A 680 15.83 -18.64 20.63
N ARG A 681 15.14 -19.69 21.07
CA ARG A 681 15.76 -21.00 21.36
C ARG A 681 16.33 -21.68 20.12
N VAL A 682 15.69 -21.53 18.95
CA VAL A 682 16.24 -21.99 17.68
C VAL A 682 17.57 -21.28 17.40
N TYR A 683 17.65 -19.96 17.59
CA TYR A 683 18.91 -19.23 17.45
C TYR A 683 19.94 -19.58 18.53
N ASP A 684 19.53 -19.83 19.78
CA ASP A 684 20.44 -20.34 20.82
C ASP A 684 21.10 -21.65 20.38
N TYR A 685 20.30 -22.58 19.85
CA TYR A 685 20.77 -23.86 19.30
C TYR A 685 21.76 -23.64 18.15
N LEU A 686 21.42 -22.80 17.18
CA LEU A 686 22.26 -22.51 16.01
C LEU A 686 23.58 -21.85 16.41
N LEU A 687 23.56 -20.92 17.38
CA LEU A 687 24.77 -20.24 17.87
C LEU A 687 25.67 -21.22 18.63
N GLN A 688 25.11 -22.07 19.49
CA GLN A 688 25.88 -23.12 20.17
C GLN A 688 26.53 -24.09 19.16
N LYS A 689 25.77 -24.54 18.16
CA LYS A 689 26.22 -25.49 17.13
C LYS A 689 27.27 -24.87 16.19
N TYR A 690 26.96 -23.72 15.60
CA TYR A 690 27.76 -23.14 14.52
C TYR A 690 28.77 -22.09 14.95
N VAL A 691 28.60 -21.44 16.10
CA VAL A 691 29.51 -20.38 16.59
C VAL A 691 30.39 -20.89 17.72
N LEU A 692 29.81 -21.50 18.75
CA LEU A 692 30.56 -21.98 19.93
C LEU A 692 31.18 -23.37 19.76
N GLY A 693 30.71 -24.16 18.79
CA GLY A 693 31.16 -25.55 18.59
C GLY A 693 30.79 -26.49 19.75
N ALA A 694 29.75 -26.14 20.51
CA ALA A 694 29.24 -26.94 21.62
C ALA A 694 28.22 -27.98 21.13
N ILE A 695 27.95 -29.00 21.94
CA ILE A 695 26.80 -29.90 21.75
C ILE A 695 25.59 -29.19 22.35
N PRO A 696 24.65 -28.69 21.53
CA PRO A 696 23.54 -27.90 22.02
C PRO A 696 22.47 -28.74 22.73
N ASN A 697 21.76 -28.13 23.68
CA ASN A 697 20.52 -28.71 24.20
C ASN A 697 19.41 -28.54 23.15
N MET A 698 18.69 -29.62 22.83
CA MET A 698 17.62 -29.61 21.82
C MET A 698 16.43 -28.69 22.23
N PRO A 699 15.77 -27.99 21.30
CA PRO A 699 14.60 -27.16 21.59
C PRO A 699 13.39 -27.92 22.19
N LEU A 700 12.55 -27.21 22.94
CA LEU A 700 11.46 -27.74 23.80
C LEU A 700 10.49 -28.74 23.15
N GLN A 701 10.15 -28.62 21.86
CA GLN A 701 9.27 -29.58 21.16
C GLN A 701 9.88 -31.00 21.07
N GLN A 702 11.18 -31.15 21.34
CA GLN A 702 11.81 -32.46 21.41
C GLN A 702 11.82 -33.10 22.80
N THR A 703 11.66 -32.32 23.88
CA THR A 703 11.69 -32.85 25.25
C THR A 703 10.44 -33.65 25.64
N ALA A 704 9.34 -33.54 24.89
CA ALA A 704 8.09 -34.25 25.17
C ALA A 704 8.05 -35.73 24.74
N VAL A 705 9.11 -36.26 24.12
CA VAL A 705 9.14 -37.66 23.60
C VAL A 705 10.32 -38.49 24.16
N LEU A 706 11.23 -37.89 24.94
CA LEU A 706 12.35 -38.63 25.53
C LEU A 706 12.03 -39.23 26.92
N SER A 707 10.76 -39.20 27.35
CA SER A 707 10.26 -39.79 28.59
C SER A 707 9.15 -40.85 28.39
N GLY A 708 9.09 -41.48 27.21
CA GLY A 708 8.19 -42.59 26.89
C GLY A 708 8.93 -43.86 26.52
#